data_AF-A0AAE3U9E4-F1
#
_entry.id   AF-A0AAE3U9E4-F1
#
_cell.length_a   1.000
_cell.length_b   1.000
_cell.length_c   1.000
_cell.angle_alpha   90.00
_cell.angle_beta   90.00
_cell.angle_gamma   90.00
#
_symmetry.space_group_name_H-M   'P 1'
#
loop_
_entity.id
_entity.type
_entity.pdbx_description
1 polymer ?
#
loop_
_entity_poly.entity_id
_entity_poly.type
_entity_poly.pdbx_seq_one_letter_code
_entity_poly.pdbx_strand_id
1 'polypeptide(L)'
;MIQLLLKIFIFSVFVLSLICPVIGQHKIDRCATMEMDSLLRKRYPKLGSLIDFEMELQGKIKEIELRQKSGRTTASILTIPVIVHIIHNGEAVGQGRNISEAQVKAQLAVLNEDFRRKEGSRGFNTDSRGADIEIEFCLAAFNPQGVAMAEKGIDRRQGSRAAFTKDQIDGELKPLTVWDPNRYFNIWVVDFTGSSQDLLGYAQFPSKSGLGGMPEDGGPASTDGVVIKYTSFGSADKGSFPVMQAPYNLGRTLTHETGHWLGLRHIWGDGNCATDYVDDTPTQQSESRGCQKGRVSCGTTNMVENYMDYSDDLCMNIFTKGQKTRMLAVMELSPRRRELISSSVCGNAVVEAPIPNFRVDKQQVLRGGKVTFTDLSANLPTQWQWTFEGGNPSTSTTQNPVVTYDTPGKFNVTLVATNSIGSSAPLVRTDYIEVLEAGLCNSITNFKGTATVLKETSPATGYITGHNSRKDQAKAEYFGNNLGYENISGTSIRFGYAYAADGSATESTVTVVVWNARGLQSSPGQILEQKEIPLRTILQDVAQNRETKISFDRNVPVGGYPFFIGVVLNYDKKDSVAIVSNQNGQSSQITAWERNSQGVWQTYSISRGINVAHAITAEVGMNSSVQVGASTLFTDAGQPVTLNARGAGLFTWTPAATLSSSLGAQVIAYPTQTTTYTVTGTGVDLCNTEASITVFVRNPTAVEPNPIERNLIVSPNPTEGQLQFALSNSIRGNVEISLYNFIGQKVAGVKEQKTTAEYVKTIDLGSVAAGIYIVEFQLNGWKVMRKIVKI
;
A
#
# COMPACT_ATOMS: atom_id res chain seq x y z
N MET A 1 63.20 38.16 10.00
CA MET A 1 62.01 39.02 9.82
C MET A 1 61.04 38.21 8.94
N ILE A 2 60.30 37.28 9.53
CA ILE A 2 58.88 37.43 9.89
C ILE A 2 58.03 37.90 8.69
N GLN A 3 57.09 37.04 8.27
CA GLN A 3 55.84 37.37 7.55
C GLN A 3 56.00 37.82 6.07
N LEU A 4 55.16 37.49 5.09
CA LEU A 4 53.84 36.88 5.07
C LEU A 4 53.49 36.46 3.61
N LEU A 5 52.94 35.25 3.49
CA LEU A 5 52.01 34.74 2.46
C LEU A 5 52.49 34.48 1.02
N LEU A 6 52.95 33.24 0.87
CA LEU A 6 52.95 32.39 -0.31
C LEU A 6 51.56 31.73 -0.52
N LYS A 7 51.24 31.44 -1.80
CA LYS A 7 50.23 30.50 -2.33
C LYS A 7 48.88 31.09 -2.79
N ILE A 8 48.76 31.30 -4.10
CA ILE A 8 47.89 30.55 -5.02
C ILE A 8 48.39 30.88 -6.44
N PHE A 9 49.14 29.97 -7.05
CA PHE A 9 49.40 29.94 -8.49
C PHE A 9 49.78 28.50 -8.86
N ILE A 10 49.47 28.13 -10.11
CA ILE A 10 49.79 26.87 -10.82
C ILE A 10 48.72 25.78 -10.74
N PHE A 11 47.81 25.74 -11.73
CA PHE A 11 47.86 24.73 -12.82
C PHE A 11 46.80 25.05 -13.89
N SER A 12 47.22 25.49 -15.07
CA SER A 12 46.37 25.51 -16.28
C SER A 12 47.27 25.43 -17.50
N VAL A 13 47.39 24.23 -18.06
CA VAL A 13 48.04 23.97 -19.36
C VAL A 13 47.06 23.16 -20.21
N PHE A 14 46.59 23.82 -21.27
CA PHE A 14 46.23 23.32 -22.61
C PHE A 14 45.82 21.85 -22.79
N VAL A 15 44.56 21.64 -23.21
CA VAL A 15 44.24 20.79 -24.37
C VAL A 15 43.14 21.47 -25.18
N LEU A 16 43.43 21.71 -26.45
CA LEU A 16 42.54 22.17 -27.51
C LEU A 16 41.59 21.01 -27.89
N SER A 17 40.27 21.18 -27.77
CA SER A 17 39.30 20.29 -28.41
C SER A 17 38.11 21.08 -28.97
N LEU A 18 37.67 20.62 -30.14
CA LEU A 18 36.63 21.22 -30.99
C LEU A 18 35.35 21.54 -30.22
N ILE A 19 34.92 22.79 -30.24
CA ILE A 19 33.53 23.16 -29.95
C ILE A 19 32.79 23.17 -31.28
N CYS A 20 32.31 21.99 -31.67
CA CYS A 20 31.19 21.89 -32.60
C CYS A 20 29.93 22.32 -31.83
N PRO A 21 29.13 23.31 -32.29
CA PRO A 21 27.84 23.55 -31.66
C PRO A 21 26.98 22.32 -31.94
N VAL A 22 26.77 21.49 -30.92
CA VAL A 22 25.71 20.48 -30.94
C VAL A 22 24.42 21.26 -31.01
N ILE A 23 23.89 21.42 -32.23
CA ILE A 23 22.47 21.68 -32.43
C ILE A 23 21.77 20.47 -31.82
N GLY A 24 21.33 20.61 -30.57
CA GLY A 24 20.47 19.61 -29.96
C GLY A 24 19.24 19.47 -30.85
N GLN A 25 18.97 18.28 -31.37
CA GLN A 25 17.66 17.98 -31.94
C GLN A 25 16.63 18.30 -30.85
N HIS A 26 15.79 19.30 -31.10
CA HIS A 26 14.60 19.57 -30.28
C HIS A 26 13.74 18.30 -30.26
N LYS A 27 13.69 17.63 -29.11
CA LYS A 27 12.86 16.45 -28.92
C LYS A 27 11.44 16.92 -28.63
N ILE A 28 10.54 16.79 -29.61
CA ILE A 28 9.11 17.08 -29.40
C ILE A 28 8.57 16.14 -28.32
N ASP A 29 8.02 16.72 -27.25
CA ASP A 29 7.41 15.95 -26.17
C ASP A 29 5.95 15.65 -26.54
N ARG A 30 5.64 14.38 -26.82
CA ARG A 30 4.33 14.06 -27.42
C ARG A 30 3.20 14.17 -26.41
N CYS A 31 3.40 13.61 -25.23
CA CYS A 31 2.40 13.51 -24.18
C CYS A 31 3.08 13.63 -22.82
N ALA A 32 2.42 14.30 -21.87
CA ALA A 32 2.89 14.49 -20.50
C ALA A 32 1.99 13.79 -19.46
N THR A 33 1.07 12.92 -19.89
CA THR A 33 0.04 12.32 -19.03
C THR A 33 0.62 11.58 -17.82
N MET A 34 1.71 10.83 -17.99
CA MET A 34 2.34 10.11 -16.86
C MET A 34 3.08 11.04 -15.89
N GLU A 35 3.68 12.12 -16.40
CA GLU A 35 4.26 13.18 -15.57
C GLU A 35 3.16 13.88 -14.76
N MET A 36 2.05 14.22 -15.42
CA MET A 36 0.92 14.89 -14.80
C MET A 36 0.19 14.01 -13.80
N ASP A 37 0.00 12.71 -14.07
CA ASP A 37 -0.52 11.74 -13.10
C ASP A 37 0.40 11.63 -11.88
N SER A 38 1.72 11.60 -12.08
CA SER A 38 2.70 11.58 -11.00
C SER A 38 2.62 12.85 -10.13
N LEU A 39 2.53 14.02 -10.75
CA LEU A 39 2.34 15.30 -10.05
C LEU A 39 0.99 15.35 -9.33
N LEU A 40 -0.08 14.83 -9.95
CA LEU A 40 -1.42 14.79 -9.39
C LEU A 40 -1.46 13.88 -8.17
N ARG A 41 -0.88 12.67 -8.23
CA ARG A 41 -0.78 11.76 -7.08
C ARG A 41 0.10 12.31 -5.97
N LYS A 42 1.15 13.07 -6.29
CA LYS A 42 1.97 13.79 -5.30
C LYS A 42 1.17 14.90 -4.62
N ARG A 43 0.36 15.65 -5.38
CA ARG A 43 -0.48 16.76 -4.89
C ARG A 43 -1.71 16.27 -4.13
N TYR A 44 -2.24 15.10 -4.52
CA TYR A 44 -3.41 14.46 -3.94
C TYR A 44 -3.07 13.01 -3.54
N PRO A 45 -2.35 12.79 -2.42
CA PRO A 45 -1.90 11.44 -1.99
C PRO A 45 -3.04 10.42 -1.77
N LYS A 46 -4.29 10.89 -1.69
CA LYS A 46 -5.51 10.10 -1.56
C LYS A 46 -5.91 9.36 -2.85
N LEU A 47 -5.31 9.67 -4.00
CA LEU A 47 -5.53 9.03 -5.30
C LEU A 47 -5.10 7.55 -5.37
N GLY A 48 -4.39 7.06 -4.34
CA GLY A 48 -3.69 5.78 -4.42
C GLY A 48 -2.54 5.81 -5.42
N SER A 49 -1.80 4.72 -5.52
CA SER A 49 -0.79 4.52 -6.55
C SER A 49 -1.43 4.09 -7.87
N LEU A 50 -0.74 4.33 -9.00
CA LEU A 50 -1.23 3.93 -10.32
C LEU A 50 -1.59 2.44 -10.37
N ILE A 51 -0.79 1.62 -9.72
CA ILE A 51 -0.98 0.18 -9.59
C ILE A 51 -2.16 -0.23 -8.71
N ASP A 52 -2.59 0.57 -7.71
CA ASP A 52 -3.88 0.33 -7.02
C ASP A 52 -5.03 0.46 -8.01
N PHE A 53 -4.94 1.50 -8.84
CA PHE A 53 -5.88 1.69 -9.93
C PHE A 53 -5.84 0.51 -10.91
N GLU A 54 -4.66 0.01 -11.27
CA GLU A 54 -4.49 -1.16 -12.14
C GLU A 54 -5.07 -2.45 -11.56
N MET A 55 -4.77 -2.78 -10.30
CA MET A 55 -5.19 -4.05 -9.68
C MET A 55 -6.69 -4.24 -9.71
N GLU A 56 -7.42 -3.20 -9.33
CA GLU A 56 -8.88 -3.26 -9.34
C GLU A 56 -9.44 -3.15 -10.77
N LEU A 57 -8.79 -2.42 -11.68
CA LEU A 57 -9.19 -2.38 -13.09
C LEU A 57 -9.05 -3.76 -13.76
N GLN A 58 -7.98 -4.49 -13.45
CA GLN A 58 -7.77 -5.88 -13.89
C GLN A 58 -8.87 -6.83 -13.37
N GLY A 59 -9.30 -6.66 -12.12
CA GLY A 59 -10.45 -7.39 -11.59
C GLY A 59 -11.73 -7.15 -12.40
N LYS A 60 -11.97 -5.89 -12.78
CA LYS A 60 -13.13 -5.51 -13.59
C LYS A 60 -13.04 -5.99 -15.04
N ILE A 61 -11.85 -5.96 -15.64
CA ILE A 61 -11.58 -6.53 -16.97
C ILE A 61 -11.94 -8.01 -16.98
N LYS A 62 -11.46 -8.78 -15.99
CA LYS A 62 -11.78 -10.22 -15.85
C LYS A 62 -13.29 -10.47 -15.77
N GLU A 63 -14.01 -9.64 -15.03
CA GLU A 63 -15.47 -9.73 -14.89
C GLU A 63 -16.17 -9.52 -16.25
N ILE A 64 -15.75 -8.52 -17.02
CA ILE A 64 -16.29 -8.23 -18.35
C ILE A 64 -15.97 -9.37 -19.33
N GLU A 65 -14.75 -9.89 -19.32
CA GLU A 65 -14.36 -11.04 -20.16
C GLU A 65 -15.22 -12.28 -19.87
N LEU A 66 -15.51 -12.56 -18.60
CA LEU A 66 -16.39 -13.65 -18.20
C LEU A 66 -17.83 -13.43 -18.68
N ARG A 67 -18.35 -12.19 -18.57
CA ARG A 67 -19.67 -11.83 -19.10
C ARG A 67 -19.76 -12.04 -20.61
N GLN A 68 -18.75 -11.59 -21.36
CA GLN A 68 -18.66 -11.77 -22.81
C GLN A 68 -18.65 -13.26 -23.19
N LYS A 69 -17.87 -14.09 -22.49
CA LYS A 69 -17.83 -15.56 -22.72
C LYS A 69 -19.17 -16.25 -22.45
N SER A 70 -19.97 -15.71 -21.52
CA SER A 70 -21.30 -16.25 -21.18
C SER A 70 -22.44 -15.81 -22.11
N GLY A 71 -22.16 -14.97 -23.11
CA GLY A 71 -23.18 -14.45 -24.04
C GLY A 71 -24.15 -13.44 -23.41
N ARG A 72 -23.84 -12.91 -22.22
CA ARG A 72 -24.71 -12.00 -21.45
C ARG A 72 -24.50 -10.51 -21.75
N THR A 73 -23.88 -10.17 -22.87
CA THR A 73 -23.61 -8.78 -23.26
C THR A 73 -24.59 -8.32 -24.34
N THR A 74 -25.36 -7.29 -24.05
CA THR A 74 -25.94 -6.41 -25.07
C THR A 74 -24.88 -5.37 -25.45
N ALA A 75 -24.36 -5.43 -26.68
CA ALA A 75 -23.54 -4.36 -27.21
C ALA A 75 -24.40 -3.08 -27.27
N SER A 76 -24.03 -2.07 -26.48
CA SER A 76 -24.66 -0.75 -26.52
C SER A 76 -23.57 0.27 -26.81
N ILE A 77 -23.82 1.11 -27.81
CA ILE A 77 -22.91 2.20 -28.16
C ILE A 77 -22.96 3.21 -27.01
N LEU A 78 -21.81 3.48 -26.40
CA LEU A 78 -21.70 4.48 -25.35
C LEU A 78 -21.48 5.86 -25.98
N THR A 79 -22.39 6.78 -25.73
CA THR A 79 -22.26 8.16 -26.23
C THR A 79 -21.71 9.08 -25.14
N ILE A 80 -20.57 9.73 -25.38
CA ILE A 80 -19.88 10.63 -24.45
C ILE A 80 -20.07 12.08 -24.89
N PRO A 81 -20.68 12.94 -24.05
CA PRO A 81 -20.82 14.36 -24.36
C PRO A 81 -19.52 15.13 -24.24
N VAL A 82 -19.20 15.94 -25.23
CA VAL A 82 -17.95 16.71 -25.33
C VAL A 82 -18.23 18.20 -25.20
N ILE A 83 -17.39 18.87 -24.42
CA ILE A 83 -17.24 20.32 -24.42
C ILE A 83 -15.78 20.68 -24.72
N VAL A 84 -15.59 21.56 -25.71
CA VAL A 84 -14.26 22.06 -26.11
C VAL A 84 -14.11 23.50 -25.64
N HIS A 85 -13.25 23.71 -24.65
CA HIS A 85 -12.84 25.02 -24.17
C HIS A 85 -11.73 25.57 -25.06
N ILE A 86 -12.05 26.52 -25.94
CA ILE A 86 -11.07 27.19 -26.81
C ILE A 86 -10.53 28.40 -26.05
N ILE A 87 -9.26 28.32 -25.65
CA ILE A 87 -8.59 29.40 -24.92
C ILE A 87 -7.81 30.26 -25.91
N HIS A 88 -8.26 31.50 -26.10
CA HIS A 88 -7.69 32.43 -27.07
C HIS A 88 -7.30 33.76 -26.42
N ASN A 89 -6.55 34.60 -27.12
CA ASN A 89 -6.07 35.91 -26.67
C ASN A 89 -6.71 37.06 -27.47
N GLY A 90 -8.01 36.95 -27.74
CA GLY A 90 -8.78 37.96 -28.48
C GLY A 90 -8.68 37.86 -30.01
N GLU A 91 -8.02 36.84 -30.57
CA GLU A 91 -8.03 36.61 -32.02
C GLU A 91 -9.46 36.37 -32.55
N ALA A 92 -9.72 36.72 -33.80
CA ALA A 92 -11.00 36.42 -34.46
C ALA A 92 -11.19 34.90 -34.65
N VAL A 93 -12.44 34.44 -34.66
CA VAL A 93 -12.76 33.01 -34.88
C VAL A 93 -12.18 32.54 -36.23
N GLY A 94 -11.49 31.40 -36.20
CA GLY A 94 -10.75 30.83 -37.32
C GLY A 94 -9.30 31.30 -37.44
N GLN A 95 -8.82 32.20 -36.57
CA GLN A 95 -7.45 32.70 -36.60
C GLN A 95 -6.68 32.34 -35.32
N GLY A 96 -5.40 32.01 -35.47
CA GLY A 96 -4.51 31.70 -34.35
C GLY A 96 -5.11 30.65 -33.41
N ARG A 97 -5.21 30.99 -32.13
CA ARG A 97 -5.74 30.10 -31.07
C ARG A 97 -7.25 30.01 -31.05
N ASN A 98 -7.96 31.00 -31.60
CA ASN A 98 -9.41 31.01 -31.65
C ASN A 98 -9.90 30.15 -32.83
N ILE A 99 -9.64 28.84 -32.77
CA ILE A 99 -9.91 27.91 -33.88
C ILE A 99 -11.38 27.89 -34.31
N SER A 100 -11.63 27.55 -35.58
CA SER A 100 -12.99 27.57 -36.15
C SER A 100 -13.86 26.41 -35.64
N GLU A 101 -15.19 26.59 -35.66
CA GLU A 101 -16.14 25.51 -35.39
C GLU A 101 -15.92 24.31 -36.33
N ALA A 102 -15.58 24.57 -37.60
CA ALA A 102 -15.29 23.51 -38.57
C ALA A 102 -14.08 22.66 -38.16
N GLN A 103 -13.05 23.26 -37.54
CA GLN A 103 -11.88 22.54 -37.04
C GLN A 103 -12.24 21.64 -35.84
N VAL A 104 -13.14 22.10 -34.96
CA VAL A 104 -13.67 21.29 -33.86
C VAL A 104 -14.49 20.11 -34.38
N LYS A 105 -15.37 20.33 -35.35
CA LYS A 105 -16.16 19.26 -36.00
C LYS A 105 -15.26 18.26 -36.72
N ALA A 106 -14.19 18.71 -37.37
CA ALA A 106 -13.19 17.85 -37.99
C ALA A 106 -12.51 16.94 -36.97
N GLN A 107 -12.13 17.47 -35.80
CA GLN A 107 -11.55 16.67 -34.72
C GLN A 107 -12.53 15.63 -34.16
N LEU A 108 -13.79 16.01 -33.93
CA LEU A 108 -14.82 15.09 -33.44
C LEU A 108 -15.11 13.97 -34.44
N ALA A 109 -15.11 14.27 -35.75
CA ALA A 109 -15.27 13.27 -36.79
C ALA A 109 -14.15 12.23 -36.76
N VAL A 110 -12.89 12.67 -36.59
CA VAL A 110 -11.74 11.77 -36.42
C VAL A 110 -11.87 10.93 -35.15
N LEU A 111 -12.25 11.54 -34.03
CA LEU A 111 -12.38 10.82 -32.77
C LEU A 111 -13.41 9.69 -32.88
N ASN A 112 -14.56 9.97 -33.51
CA ASN A 112 -15.55 8.93 -33.81
C ASN A 112 -15.06 7.89 -34.83
N GLU A 113 -14.28 8.29 -35.84
CA GLU A 113 -13.68 7.35 -36.80
C GLU A 113 -12.72 6.35 -36.14
N ASP A 114 -11.88 6.84 -35.23
CA ASP A 114 -10.87 6.05 -34.54
C ASP A 114 -11.49 5.12 -33.50
N PHE A 115 -12.42 5.62 -32.68
CA PHE A 115 -13.08 4.83 -31.63
C PHE A 115 -14.14 3.87 -32.19
N ARG A 116 -14.68 4.13 -33.39
CA ARG A 116 -15.61 3.21 -34.06
C ARG A 116 -14.94 2.26 -35.05
N ARG A 117 -13.61 2.34 -35.20
CA ARG A 117 -12.85 1.62 -36.25
C ARG A 117 -13.58 1.74 -37.61
N LYS A 118 -13.98 2.96 -37.97
CA LYS A 118 -14.97 3.19 -39.02
C LYS A 118 -14.40 2.83 -40.40
N GLU A 119 -15.03 1.88 -41.08
CA GLU A 119 -14.65 1.48 -42.44
C GLU A 119 -14.59 2.67 -43.41
N GLY A 120 -13.58 2.70 -44.28
CA GLY A 120 -13.33 3.79 -45.22
C GLY A 120 -12.68 5.04 -44.60
N SER A 121 -12.41 5.06 -43.30
CA SER A 121 -11.65 6.11 -42.62
C SER A 121 -10.21 5.69 -42.31
N ARG A 122 -9.36 6.63 -41.89
CA ARG A 122 -8.02 6.31 -41.36
C ARG A 122 -8.05 5.52 -40.06
N GLY A 123 -9.18 5.48 -39.36
CA GLY A 123 -9.37 4.68 -38.16
C GLY A 123 -9.57 3.18 -38.45
N PHE A 124 -9.68 2.79 -39.72
CA PHE A 124 -9.83 1.39 -40.11
C PHE A 124 -8.50 0.70 -40.42
N ASN A 125 -8.42 -0.57 -40.04
CA ASN A 125 -7.34 -1.49 -40.38
C ASN A 125 -7.91 -2.92 -40.45
N THR A 126 -7.18 -3.85 -41.04
CA THR A 126 -7.57 -5.27 -41.15
C THR A 126 -6.87 -6.19 -40.13
N ASP A 127 -6.14 -5.62 -39.15
CA ASP A 127 -5.48 -6.41 -38.10
C ASP A 127 -6.53 -7.13 -37.24
N SER A 128 -6.29 -8.41 -36.97
CA SER A 128 -7.22 -9.27 -36.24
C SER A 128 -7.37 -8.89 -34.76
N ARG A 129 -6.40 -8.14 -34.21
CA ARG A 129 -6.44 -7.59 -32.84
C ARG A 129 -7.26 -6.32 -32.74
N GLY A 130 -7.51 -5.63 -33.86
CA GLY A 130 -8.24 -4.36 -33.87
C GLY A 130 -9.67 -4.50 -33.32
N ALA A 131 -10.19 -3.44 -32.71
CA ALA A 131 -11.54 -3.40 -32.16
C ALA A 131 -12.29 -2.11 -32.52
N ASP A 132 -13.59 -2.24 -32.83
CA ASP A 132 -14.55 -1.15 -32.64
C ASP A 132 -14.78 -1.01 -31.13
N ILE A 133 -14.42 0.13 -30.56
CA ILE A 133 -14.52 0.39 -29.12
C ILE A 133 -15.98 0.57 -28.69
N GLU A 134 -16.88 0.86 -29.64
CA GLU A 134 -18.31 1.13 -29.42
C GLU A 134 -18.54 2.37 -28.52
N ILE A 135 -17.61 3.33 -28.59
CA ILE A 135 -17.75 4.66 -28.00
C ILE A 135 -17.93 5.68 -29.12
N GLU A 136 -18.94 6.52 -28.98
CA GLU A 136 -19.17 7.70 -29.81
C GLU A 136 -19.11 8.97 -28.97
N PHE A 137 -18.77 10.07 -29.62
CA PHE A 137 -18.65 11.39 -29.02
C PHE A 137 -19.61 12.36 -29.71
N CYS A 138 -20.33 13.13 -28.89
CA CYS A 138 -21.30 14.12 -29.35
C CYS A 138 -20.96 15.49 -28.75
N LEU A 139 -21.16 16.56 -29.50
CA LEU A 139 -20.99 17.92 -28.98
C LEU A 139 -22.18 18.27 -28.09
N ALA A 140 -21.91 18.79 -26.89
CA ALA A 140 -22.96 19.23 -25.98
C ALA A 140 -23.87 20.29 -26.62
N ALA A 141 -25.18 20.10 -26.54
CA ALA A 141 -26.18 21.05 -27.00
C ALA A 141 -26.56 22.07 -25.92
N PHE A 142 -26.33 21.76 -24.64
CA PHE A 142 -26.71 22.59 -23.50
C PHE A 142 -25.52 22.89 -22.58
N ASN A 143 -25.44 24.12 -22.11
CA ASN A 143 -24.44 24.55 -21.12
C ASN A 143 -24.78 24.05 -19.71
N PRO A 144 -23.93 24.27 -18.68
CA PRO A 144 -24.18 23.78 -17.32
C PRO A 144 -25.46 24.33 -16.68
N GLN A 145 -25.96 25.47 -17.15
CA GLN A 145 -27.22 26.08 -16.73
C GLN A 145 -28.45 25.51 -17.46
N GLY A 146 -28.26 24.56 -18.39
CA GLY A 146 -29.34 23.97 -19.19
C GLY A 146 -29.80 24.83 -20.37
N VAL A 147 -29.03 25.85 -20.75
CA VAL A 147 -29.34 26.74 -21.89
C VAL A 147 -28.72 26.20 -23.17
N ALA A 148 -29.48 26.21 -24.27
CA ALA A 148 -29.02 25.78 -25.58
C ALA A 148 -27.81 26.62 -26.04
N MET A 149 -26.76 25.96 -26.50
CA MET A 149 -25.53 26.60 -26.95
C MET A 149 -25.65 27.07 -28.41
N ALA A 150 -25.16 28.28 -28.68
CA ALA A 150 -25.11 28.82 -30.04
C ALA A 150 -24.14 28.03 -30.94
N GLU A 151 -22.96 27.71 -30.41
CA GLU A 151 -22.02 26.76 -31.01
C GLU A 151 -22.02 25.48 -30.16
N LYS A 152 -22.59 24.40 -30.67
CA LYS A 152 -22.69 23.14 -29.92
C LYS A 152 -21.31 22.65 -29.51
N GLY A 153 -21.14 22.35 -28.23
CA GLY A 153 -19.94 21.78 -27.63
C GLY A 153 -18.71 22.67 -27.71
N ILE A 154 -18.88 23.98 -27.90
CA ILE A 154 -17.77 24.94 -27.93
C ILE A 154 -17.99 26.01 -26.87
N ASP A 155 -17.02 26.14 -25.97
CA ASP A 155 -16.91 27.21 -24.97
C ASP A 155 -15.69 28.07 -25.32
N ARG A 156 -15.92 29.26 -25.88
CA ARG A 156 -14.84 30.19 -26.25
C ARG A 156 -14.51 31.09 -25.06
N ARG A 157 -13.26 31.06 -24.61
CA ARG A 157 -12.80 31.89 -23.50
C ARG A 157 -11.57 32.69 -23.90
N GLN A 158 -11.68 34.01 -23.72
CA GLN A 158 -10.51 34.86 -23.74
C GLN A 158 -9.69 34.58 -22.48
N GLY A 159 -8.53 33.96 -22.66
CA GLY A 159 -7.60 33.66 -21.58
C GLY A 159 -6.96 34.93 -21.02
N SER A 160 -6.45 34.83 -19.79
CA SER A 160 -5.63 35.87 -19.18
C SER A 160 -4.22 35.99 -19.80
N ARG A 161 -3.82 35.02 -20.63
CA ARG A 161 -2.49 34.88 -21.21
C ARG A 161 -2.60 34.23 -22.60
N ALA A 162 -1.60 34.46 -23.44
CA ALA A 162 -1.52 33.87 -24.78
C ALA A 162 -1.06 32.41 -24.79
N ALA A 163 -0.27 31.97 -23.81
CA ALA A 163 0.20 30.60 -23.68
C ALA A 163 0.40 30.26 -22.19
N PHE A 164 0.35 28.96 -21.85
CA PHE A 164 0.30 28.48 -20.48
C PHE A 164 1.33 27.38 -20.21
N THR A 165 1.88 27.34 -18.99
CA THR A 165 2.62 26.17 -18.49
C THR A 165 1.63 25.13 -17.94
N LYS A 166 2.04 23.86 -17.80
CA LYS A 166 1.17 22.81 -17.23
C LYS A 166 0.63 23.15 -15.84
N ASP A 167 1.47 23.76 -14.99
CA ASP A 167 1.06 24.20 -13.65
C ASP A 167 0.02 25.32 -13.69
N GLN A 168 0.11 26.26 -14.64
CA GLN A 168 -0.91 27.29 -14.83
C GLN A 168 -2.21 26.69 -15.36
N ILE A 169 -2.12 25.67 -16.22
CA ILE A 169 -3.30 25.01 -16.76
C ILE A 169 -4.07 24.30 -15.65
N ASP A 170 -3.40 23.43 -14.88
CA ASP A 170 -4.06 22.64 -13.82
C ASP A 170 -4.32 23.44 -12.54
N GLY A 171 -3.54 24.50 -12.26
CA GLY A 171 -3.67 25.32 -11.06
C GLY A 171 -4.62 26.52 -11.21
N GLU A 172 -4.80 27.04 -12.42
CA GLU A 172 -5.59 28.26 -12.66
C GLU A 172 -6.66 28.06 -13.74
N LEU A 173 -6.27 27.63 -14.95
CA LEU A 173 -7.17 27.61 -16.10
C LEU A 173 -8.31 26.59 -15.95
N LYS A 174 -7.99 25.31 -15.74
CA LYS A 174 -9.01 24.26 -15.64
C LYS A 174 -9.95 24.51 -14.46
N PRO A 175 -9.47 24.82 -13.23
CA PRO A 175 -10.38 25.06 -12.11
C PRO A 175 -11.40 26.18 -12.33
N LEU A 176 -11.05 27.19 -13.14
CA LEU A 176 -11.94 28.32 -13.46
C LEU A 176 -12.91 28.06 -14.63
N THR A 177 -12.67 27.02 -15.43
CA THR A 177 -13.35 26.86 -16.74
C THR A 177 -14.00 25.50 -16.94
N VAL A 178 -13.66 24.52 -16.11
CA VAL A 178 -14.22 23.17 -16.11
C VAL A 178 -15.75 23.19 -16.01
N TRP A 179 -16.38 22.40 -16.87
CA TRP A 179 -17.78 22.05 -16.71
C TRP A 179 -17.88 20.70 -15.98
N ASP A 180 -19.01 20.44 -15.32
CA ASP A 180 -19.18 19.26 -14.47
C ASP A 180 -18.72 17.97 -15.20
N PRO A 181 -17.60 17.35 -14.77
CA PRO A 181 -17.01 16.22 -15.47
C PRO A 181 -17.82 14.93 -15.34
N ASN A 182 -18.89 14.94 -14.54
CA ASN A 182 -19.90 13.87 -14.53
C ASN A 182 -20.86 13.97 -15.71
N ARG A 183 -20.94 15.14 -16.36
CA ARG A 183 -21.88 15.45 -17.45
C ARG A 183 -21.20 15.78 -18.77
N TYR A 184 -19.96 16.27 -18.72
CA TYR A 184 -19.18 16.69 -19.89
C TYR A 184 -17.77 16.11 -19.87
N PHE A 185 -17.33 15.57 -21.00
CA PHE A 185 -15.92 15.33 -21.27
C PHE A 185 -15.28 16.67 -21.68
N ASN A 186 -14.54 17.27 -20.75
CA ASN A 186 -13.87 18.54 -20.94
C ASN A 186 -12.58 18.39 -21.77
N ILE A 187 -12.47 19.19 -22.82
CA ILE A 187 -11.29 19.27 -23.68
C ILE A 187 -10.84 20.72 -23.74
N TRP A 188 -9.63 21.03 -23.27
CA TRP A 188 -9.04 22.35 -23.39
C TRP A 188 -8.11 22.43 -24.59
N VAL A 189 -8.32 23.44 -25.43
CA VAL A 189 -7.45 23.76 -26.55
C VAL A 189 -6.68 25.01 -26.21
N VAL A 190 -5.36 24.87 -26.07
CA VAL A 190 -4.46 25.91 -25.54
C VAL A 190 -3.21 26.04 -26.39
N ASP A 191 -2.36 27.01 -26.05
CA ASP A 191 -0.97 27.06 -26.46
C ASP A 191 -0.05 26.88 -25.25
N PHE A 192 1.06 26.17 -25.44
CA PHE A 192 1.99 25.83 -24.36
C PHE A 192 3.22 26.75 -24.34
N THR A 193 3.77 27.01 -23.16
CA THR A 193 5.00 27.80 -23.01
C THR A 193 5.98 27.19 -21.99
N GLY A 194 7.15 27.82 -21.86
CA GLY A 194 8.23 27.38 -20.98
C GLY A 194 8.76 26.00 -21.38
N SER A 195 9.03 25.14 -20.40
CA SER A 195 9.51 23.77 -20.63
C SER A 195 8.51 22.86 -21.33
N SER A 196 7.27 23.31 -21.55
CA SER A 196 6.21 22.53 -22.21
C SER A 196 5.91 23.03 -23.62
N GLN A 197 6.70 23.95 -24.18
CA GLN A 197 6.44 24.55 -25.49
C GLN A 197 6.33 23.52 -26.64
N ASP A 198 7.06 22.42 -26.51
CA ASP A 198 7.08 21.31 -27.47
C ASP A 198 6.03 20.22 -27.16
N LEU A 199 5.18 20.40 -26.14
CA LEU A 199 4.13 19.46 -25.75
C LEU A 199 2.96 19.47 -26.74
N LEU A 200 2.44 18.31 -27.14
CA LEU A 200 1.22 18.24 -27.97
C LEU A 200 -0.07 18.11 -27.14
N GLY A 201 -0.03 17.37 -26.03
CA GLY A 201 -1.19 17.22 -25.15
C GLY A 201 -0.89 16.47 -23.85
N TYR A 202 -1.89 16.43 -22.98
CA TYR A 202 -1.93 15.52 -21.84
C TYR A 202 -3.37 15.29 -21.38
N ALA A 203 -3.60 14.17 -20.70
CA ALA A 203 -4.85 13.82 -20.07
C ALA A 203 -4.70 13.71 -18.55
N GLN A 204 -5.83 13.76 -17.86
CA GLN A 204 -5.95 13.23 -16.51
C GLN A 204 -6.44 11.78 -16.59
N PHE A 205 -5.68 10.84 -16.02
CA PHE A 205 -6.10 9.45 -15.88
C PHE A 205 -7.42 9.36 -15.08
N PRO A 206 -8.28 8.37 -15.37
CA PRO A 206 -9.47 8.10 -14.59
C PRO A 206 -9.14 7.75 -13.12
N SER A 207 -10.12 7.94 -12.25
CA SER A 207 -10.01 7.70 -10.81
C SER A 207 -11.15 6.81 -10.29
N LYS A 208 -10.93 6.11 -9.17
CA LYS A 208 -11.86 5.14 -8.56
C LYS A 208 -12.73 5.75 -7.46
N SER A 209 -13.90 5.22 -7.07
CA SER A 209 -14.84 4.20 -7.61
C SER A 209 -16.17 4.21 -6.82
N GLY A 210 -16.24 4.90 -5.68
CA GLY A 210 -17.40 4.83 -4.78
C GLY A 210 -17.43 3.55 -3.94
N LEU A 211 -16.28 2.98 -3.61
CA LEU A 211 -16.17 2.02 -2.50
C LEU A 211 -16.01 2.80 -1.18
N GLY A 212 -16.88 2.49 -0.20
CA GLY A 212 -16.93 3.17 1.09
C GLY A 212 -15.62 3.11 1.87
N GLY A 213 -15.19 4.27 2.37
CA GLY A 213 -13.99 4.46 3.20
C GLY A 213 -12.98 5.45 2.61
N MET A 214 -12.80 5.55 1.29
CA MET A 214 -11.80 6.47 0.72
C MET A 214 -12.35 7.90 0.52
N PRO A 215 -11.52 8.96 0.66
CA PRO A 215 -11.93 10.32 0.32
C PRO A 215 -12.30 10.45 -1.17
N GLU A 216 -13.36 11.23 -1.46
CA GLU A 216 -14.04 11.37 -2.76
C GLU A 216 -13.18 11.86 -3.94
N ASP A 217 -11.98 12.41 -3.68
CA ASP A 217 -11.32 13.33 -4.61
C ASP A 217 -10.25 12.63 -5.46
N GLY A 218 -10.64 11.63 -6.24
CA GLY A 218 -9.78 10.94 -7.21
C GLY A 218 -9.11 11.86 -8.25
N GLY A 219 -8.19 12.72 -7.83
CA GLY A 219 -7.86 13.96 -8.52
C GLY A 219 -9.02 14.94 -8.38
N PRO A 220 -8.78 16.26 -8.43
CA PRO A 220 -9.86 17.22 -8.32
C PRO A 220 -10.73 17.12 -9.57
N ALA A 221 -12.05 17.11 -9.40
CA ALA A 221 -13.00 17.16 -10.52
C ALA A 221 -12.72 18.38 -11.42
N SER A 222 -12.16 19.42 -10.82
CA SER A 222 -11.84 20.69 -11.48
C SER A 222 -10.69 20.63 -12.49
N THR A 223 -9.99 19.49 -12.63
CA THR A 223 -8.94 19.31 -13.64
C THR A 223 -9.17 18.13 -14.60
N ASP A 224 -10.29 17.41 -14.44
CA ASP A 224 -10.62 16.21 -15.21
C ASP A 224 -10.91 16.51 -16.67
N GLY A 225 -10.19 15.83 -17.56
CA GLY A 225 -10.34 15.97 -19.00
C GLY A 225 -9.00 15.91 -19.73
N VAL A 226 -8.96 16.49 -20.93
CA VAL A 226 -7.81 16.43 -21.84
C VAL A 226 -7.41 17.83 -22.27
N VAL A 227 -6.10 18.07 -22.44
CA VAL A 227 -5.55 19.33 -22.94
C VAL A 227 -4.77 19.06 -24.21
N ILE A 228 -5.03 19.84 -25.27
CA ILE A 228 -4.39 19.70 -26.58
C ILE A 228 -3.85 21.05 -27.05
N LYS A 229 -2.67 21.03 -27.67
CA LYS A 229 -2.11 22.20 -28.36
C LYS A 229 -2.97 22.54 -29.57
N TYR A 230 -3.33 23.81 -29.72
CA TYR A 230 -4.23 24.26 -30.80
C TYR A 230 -3.74 23.93 -32.22
N THR A 231 -2.43 23.84 -32.42
CA THR A 231 -1.81 23.45 -33.71
C THR A 231 -1.90 21.95 -34.01
N SER A 232 -2.35 21.13 -33.05
CA SER A 232 -2.48 19.68 -33.16
C SER A 232 -3.92 19.19 -32.95
N PHE A 233 -4.89 20.12 -32.98
CA PHE A 233 -6.31 19.85 -32.81
C PHE A 233 -7.05 20.03 -34.13
N GLY A 234 -7.75 19.01 -34.62
CA GLY A 234 -8.39 19.00 -35.93
C GLY A 234 -7.77 17.98 -36.88
N SER A 235 -8.23 17.98 -38.14
CA SER A 235 -7.70 17.08 -39.16
C SER A 235 -7.61 17.75 -40.53
N ALA A 236 -6.42 17.67 -41.14
CA ALA A 236 -6.15 18.23 -42.46
C ALA A 236 -6.91 17.49 -43.58
N ASP A 237 -7.34 16.25 -43.37
CA ASP A 237 -8.17 15.52 -44.34
C ASP A 237 -9.63 16.02 -44.38
N LYS A 238 -10.05 16.79 -43.36
CA LYS A 238 -11.44 17.21 -43.16
C LYS A 238 -11.68 18.70 -43.43
N GLY A 239 -10.64 19.45 -43.77
CA GLY A 239 -10.74 20.87 -44.07
C GLY A 239 -9.38 21.57 -44.13
N SER A 240 -9.39 22.82 -44.58
CA SER A 240 -8.20 23.67 -44.60
C SER A 240 -8.14 24.50 -43.32
N PHE A 241 -7.20 24.13 -42.43
CA PHE A 241 -6.98 24.81 -41.15
C PHE A 241 -5.50 25.23 -41.06
N PRO A 242 -5.14 26.47 -41.45
CA PRO A 242 -3.74 26.91 -41.62
C PRO A 242 -2.88 26.85 -40.34
N VAL A 243 -3.52 26.78 -39.17
CA VAL A 243 -2.84 26.75 -37.87
C VAL A 243 -2.31 25.36 -37.51
N MET A 244 -2.78 24.29 -38.18
CA MET A 244 -2.34 22.93 -37.86
C MET A 244 -0.97 22.61 -38.46
N GLN A 245 -0.16 21.82 -37.75
CA GLN A 245 1.20 21.48 -38.19
C GLN A 245 1.40 19.97 -38.34
N ALA A 246 1.85 19.55 -39.52
CA ALA A 246 2.35 18.19 -39.73
C ALA A 246 3.62 17.96 -38.87
N PRO A 247 3.89 16.73 -38.40
CA PRO A 247 3.17 15.48 -38.69
C PRO A 247 1.95 15.20 -37.79
N TYR A 248 1.58 16.12 -36.90
CA TYR A 248 0.54 15.93 -35.87
C TYR A 248 -0.74 16.72 -36.20
N ASN A 249 -1.25 16.54 -37.41
CA ASN A 249 -2.37 17.31 -37.99
C ASN A 249 -3.52 16.43 -38.52
N LEU A 250 -3.61 15.17 -38.09
CA LEU A 250 -4.72 14.26 -38.46
C LEU A 250 -5.55 13.85 -37.24
N GLY A 251 -5.40 14.57 -36.14
CA GLY A 251 -6.26 14.49 -34.95
C GLY A 251 -5.91 13.35 -33.98
N ARG A 252 -4.79 12.64 -34.16
CA ARG A 252 -4.45 11.48 -33.31
C ARG A 252 -3.93 11.87 -31.94
N THR A 253 -3.47 13.11 -31.77
CA THR A 253 -3.12 13.63 -30.43
C THR A 253 -4.34 13.54 -29.49
N LEU A 254 -5.53 14.00 -29.92
CA LEU A 254 -6.72 13.86 -29.08
C LEU A 254 -7.14 12.38 -28.91
N THR A 255 -7.04 11.55 -29.95
CA THR A 255 -7.34 10.11 -29.85
C THR A 255 -6.45 9.44 -28.78
N HIS A 256 -5.15 9.75 -28.77
CA HIS A 256 -4.17 9.26 -27.80
C HIS A 256 -4.50 9.70 -26.37
N GLU A 257 -4.70 11.02 -26.15
CA GLU A 257 -5.03 11.54 -24.82
C GLU A 257 -6.40 11.04 -24.31
N THR A 258 -7.36 10.85 -25.21
CA THR A 258 -8.65 10.24 -24.85
C THR A 258 -8.48 8.79 -24.43
N GLY A 259 -7.55 8.05 -25.04
CA GLY A 259 -7.14 6.72 -24.58
C GLY A 259 -6.65 6.73 -23.13
N HIS A 260 -5.78 7.68 -22.76
CA HIS A 260 -5.36 7.87 -21.37
C HIS A 260 -6.49 8.25 -20.42
N TRP A 261 -7.39 9.14 -20.85
CA TRP A 261 -8.57 9.54 -20.08
C TRP A 261 -9.57 8.39 -19.85
N LEU A 262 -9.53 7.37 -20.74
CA LEU A 262 -10.20 6.07 -20.61
C LEU A 262 -9.31 4.97 -19.99
N GLY A 263 -8.17 5.35 -19.40
CA GLY A 263 -7.29 4.51 -18.59
C GLY A 263 -6.34 3.61 -19.35
N LEU A 264 -6.11 3.84 -20.65
CA LEU A 264 -5.01 3.19 -21.35
C LEU A 264 -3.66 3.79 -20.95
N ARG A 265 -2.62 2.96 -20.95
CA ARG A 265 -1.23 3.39 -20.79
C ARG A 265 -0.54 3.42 -22.15
N HIS A 266 0.61 4.09 -22.18
CA HIS A 266 1.52 3.96 -23.31
C HIS A 266 1.87 2.49 -23.54
N ILE A 267 1.94 2.07 -24.80
CA ILE A 267 2.09 0.65 -25.15
C ILE A 267 3.46 0.05 -24.75
N TRP A 268 4.46 0.87 -24.41
CA TRP A 268 5.71 0.41 -23.77
C TRP A 268 5.66 0.34 -22.24
N GLY A 269 4.51 0.60 -21.63
CA GLY A 269 4.29 0.54 -20.17
C GLY A 269 5.05 1.60 -19.37
N ASP A 270 5.58 2.64 -20.02
CA ASP A 270 6.43 3.69 -19.42
C ASP A 270 7.72 3.17 -18.76
N GLY A 271 8.20 2.01 -19.20
CA GLY A 271 9.42 1.40 -18.68
C GLY A 271 10.06 0.46 -19.70
N ASN A 272 11.30 0.05 -19.42
CA ASN A 272 12.02 -0.87 -20.28
C ASN A 272 11.34 -2.25 -20.29
N CYS A 273 10.71 -2.61 -21.41
CA CYS A 273 9.93 -3.84 -21.57
C CYS A 273 8.86 -4.01 -20.47
N ALA A 274 8.23 -2.90 -20.07
CA ALA A 274 7.15 -2.91 -19.09
C ALA A 274 5.81 -3.28 -19.74
N THR A 275 4.81 -3.54 -18.91
CA THR A 275 3.44 -3.84 -19.36
C THR A 275 2.57 -2.58 -19.36
N ASP A 276 1.74 -2.44 -20.39
CA ASP A 276 0.60 -1.52 -20.44
C ASP A 276 -0.68 -2.13 -19.85
N TYR A 277 -0.57 -3.34 -19.29
CA TYR A 277 -1.61 -4.18 -18.72
C TYR A 277 -2.69 -4.62 -19.72
N VAL A 278 -2.30 -4.76 -20.98
CA VAL A 278 -3.14 -5.31 -22.05
C VAL A 278 -2.40 -6.46 -22.73
N ASP A 279 -2.98 -7.67 -22.72
CA ASP A 279 -2.27 -8.87 -23.19
C ASP A 279 -2.09 -8.94 -24.72
N ASP A 280 -2.96 -8.28 -25.49
CA ASP A 280 -2.94 -8.33 -26.97
C ASP A 280 -2.13 -7.18 -27.61
N THR A 281 -1.49 -6.34 -26.80
CA THR A 281 -0.47 -5.37 -27.23
C THR A 281 0.92 -5.98 -27.03
N PRO A 282 1.76 -6.06 -28.09
CA PRO A 282 3.11 -6.59 -27.97
C PRO A 282 3.99 -5.75 -27.03
N THR A 283 4.71 -6.41 -26.13
CA THR A 283 5.66 -5.72 -25.24
C THR A 283 6.75 -5.02 -26.05
N GLN A 284 7.00 -3.76 -25.73
CA GLN A 284 8.01 -2.96 -26.41
C GLN A 284 8.90 -2.18 -25.43
N GLN A 285 10.14 -1.92 -25.84
CA GLN A 285 11.18 -1.36 -24.97
C GLN A 285 10.99 0.14 -24.71
N SER A 286 10.52 0.87 -25.71
CA SER A 286 10.33 2.31 -25.69
C SER A 286 9.32 2.72 -26.76
N GLU A 287 8.96 4.00 -26.75
CA GLU A 287 8.12 4.58 -27.79
C GLU A 287 8.73 4.45 -29.20
N SER A 288 7.89 4.47 -30.22
CA SER A 288 8.29 4.60 -31.63
C SER A 288 8.14 6.05 -32.09
N ARG A 289 9.00 6.53 -33.00
CA ARG A 289 8.91 7.88 -33.59
C ARG A 289 8.80 7.79 -35.09
N GLY A 290 8.12 8.73 -35.72
CA GLY A 290 7.82 8.61 -37.15
C GLY A 290 6.96 7.37 -37.43
N CYS A 291 7.18 6.77 -38.61
CA CYS A 291 6.45 5.61 -39.10
C CYS A 291 7.32 4.35 -39.15
N GLN A 292 7.94 3.98 -38.02
CA GLN A 292 8.89 2.86 -37.89
C GLN A 292 8.23 1.46 -37.94
N LYS A 293 7.44 1.17 -38.97
CA LYS A 293 6.77 -0.13 -39.14
C LYS A 293 7.79 -1.28 -39.19
N GLY A 294 7.48 -2.38 -38.49
CA GLY A 294 8.34 -3.56 -38.42
C GLY A 294 9.50 -3.46 -37.41
N ARG A 295 9.57 -2.40 -36.60
CA ARG A 295 10.51 -2.30 -35.48
C ARG A 295 10.29 -3.45 -34.49
N VAL A 296 11.38 -4.06 -34.01
CA VAL A 296 11.35 -5.17 -33.05
C VAL A 296 12.05 -4.77 -31.76
N SER A 297 11.43 -5.06 -30.62
CA SER A 297 12.03 -4.92 -29.29
C SER A 297 11.38 -5.90 -28.31
N CYS A 298 12.04 -6.20 -27.19
CA CYS A 298 11.54 -7.13 -26.16
C CYS A 298 11.09 -8.51 -26.73
N GLY A 299 11.67 -8.95 -27.85
CA GLY A 299 11.32 -10.22 -28.50
C GLY A 299 10.05 -10.21 -29.35
N THR A 300 9.40 -9.06 -29.56
CA THR A 300 8.18 -8.94 -30.38
C THR A 300 8.26 -7.77 -31.36
N THR A 301 7.42 -7.78 -32.40
CA THR A 301 7.28 -6.63 -33.31
C THR A 301 6.44 -5.55 -32.63
N ASN A 302 7.00 -4.34 -32.49
CA ASN A 302 6.32 -3.18 -31.94
C ASN A 302 5.08 -2.84 -32.77
N MET A 303 3.98 -2.52 -32.09
CA MET A 303 2.73 -2.11 -32.73
C MET A 303 2.72 -0.58 -32.91
N VAL A 304 3.56 -0.10 -33.85
CA VAL A 304 3.73 1.31 -34.23
C VAL A 304 2.41 1.98 -34.63
N GLU A 305 1.47 1.19 -35.14
CA GLU A 305 0.14 1.64 -35.51
C GLU A 305 -0.79 1.94 -34.33
N ASN A 306 -0.44 1.50 -33.11
CA ASN A 306 -1.32 1.67 -31.95
C ASN A 306 -1.43 3.14 -31.58
N TYR A 307 -2.66 3.62 -31.30
CA TYR A 307 -2.86 5.01 -30.90
C TYR A 307 -2.14 5.39 -29.61
N MET A 308 -1.75 4.43 -28.76
CA MET A 308 -1.00 4.66 -27.52
C MET A 308 0.52 4.62 -27.68
N ASP A 309 1.05 4.59 -28.92
CA ASP A 309 2.48 4.81 -29.21
C ASP A 309 2.79 6.30 -29.50
N TYR A 310 4.06 6.68 -29.72
CA TYR A 310 4.50 8.04 -30.11
C TYR A 310 4.76 8.24 -31.62
N SER A 311 4.29 7.32 -32.46
CA SER A 311 4.36 7.38 -33.92
C SER A 311 3.52 8.49 -34.55
N ASP A 312 3.96 9.03 -35.68
CA ASP A 312 3.25 10.13 -36.37
C ASP A 312 1.79 9.78 -36.65
N ASP A 313 0.91 10.79 -36.65
CA ASP A 313 -0.54 10.61 -36.81
C ASP A 313 -0.91 9.76 -38.04
N LEU A 314 -0.14 9.91 -39.12
CA LEU A 314 -0.32 9.18 -40.38
C LEU A 314 -0.27 7.65 -40.21
N CYS A 315 0.46 7.18 -39.21
CA CYS A 315 0.76 5.76 -39.03
C CYS A 315 -0.11 5.09 -37.98
N MET A 316 -0.91 5.85 -37.23
CA MET A 316 -1.75 5.31 -36.17
C MET A 316 -3.16 4.99 -36.68
N ASN A 317 -3.62 3.77 -36.44
CA ASN A 317 -4.94 3.31 -36.89
C ASN A 317 -5.57 2.19 -36.06
N ILE A 318 -5.03 1.83 -34.88
CA ILE A 318 -5.54 0.69 -34.11
C ILE A 318 -5.63 0.96 -32.60
N PHE A 319 -6.80 0.66 -32.04
CA PHE A 319 -6.95 0.15 -30.67
C PHE A 319 -7.23 -1.36 -30.72
N THR A 320 -6.75 -2.09 -29.73
CA THR A 320 -6.92 -3.55 -29.65
C THR A 320 -8.19 -3.97 -28.91
N LYS A 321 -8.54 -5.25 -28.98
CA LYS A 321 -9.66 -5.85 -28.22
C LYS A 321 -9.42 -5.79 -26.71
N GLY A 322 -8.18 -6.04 -26.27
CA GLY A 322 -7.81 -5.89 -24.87
C GLY A 322 -7.93 -4.43 -24.39
N GLN A 323 -7.49 -3.47 -25.22
CA GLN A 323 -7.69 -2.04 -24.96
C GLN A 323 -9.18 -1.68 -24.87
N LYS A 324 -10.05 -2.23 -25.74
CA LYS A 324 -11.51 -2.07 -25.63
C LYS A 324 -12.03 -2.52 -24.27
N THR A 325 -11.72 -3.76 -23.87
CA THR A 325 -12.20 -4.31 -22.60
C THR A 325 -11.75 -3.45 -21.41
N ARG A 326 -10.52 -2.95 -21.47
CA ARG A 326 -9.96 -2.03 -20.48
C ARG A 326 -10.71 -0.70 -20.41
N MET A 327 -10.99 -0.06 -21.55
CA MET A 327 -11.78 1.18 -21.58
C MET A 327 -13.20 0.96 -21.05
N LEU A 328 -13.86 -0.15 -21.42
CA LEU A 328 -15.18 -0.50 -20.88
C LEU A 328 -15.14 -0.71 -19.37
N ALA A 329 -14.11 -1.38 -18.85
CA ALA A 329 -13.91 -1.55 -17.42
C ALA A 329 -13.75 -0.20 -16.72
N VAL A 330 -13.02 0.76 -17.31
CA VAL A 330 -12.93 2.15 -16.80
C VAL A 330 -14.29 2.84 -16.80
N MET A 331 -15.05 2.70 -17.87
CA MET A 331 -16.41 3.25 -17.99
C MET A 331 -17.37 2.66 -16.96
N GLU A 332 -17.14 1.43 -16.46
CA GLU A 332 -17.94 0.80 -15.39
C GLU A 332 -17.38 1.03 -13.98
N LEU A 333 -16.16 1.53 -13.83
CA LEU A 333 -15.45 1.54 -12.54
C LEU A 333 -15.20 2.96 -12.02
N SER A 334 -14.97 3.90 -12.92
CA SER A 334 -14.61 5.27 -12.58
C SER A 334 -15.88 6.10 -12.41
N PRO A 335 -16.13 6.76 -11.25
CA PRO A 335 -17.41 7.41 -10.97
C PRO A 335 -17.79 8.42 -12.05
N ARG A 336 -16.89 9.34 -12.38
CA ARG A 336 -17.14 10.37 -13.43
C ARG A 336 -17.46 9.75 -14.79
N ARG A 337 -16.71 8.72 -15.20
CA ARG A 337 -16.91 8.03 -16.49
C ARG A 337 -18.24 7.28 -16.53
N ARG A 338 -18.64 6.69 -15.40
CA ARG A 338 -19.95 6.05 -15.23
C ARG A 338 -21.11 7.04 -15.26
N GLU A 339 -20.93 8.25 -14.75
CA GLU A 339 -22.00 9.25 -14.79
C GLU A 339 -22.18 9.81 -16.22
N LEU A 340 -21.09 9.94 -16.99
CA LEU A 340 -21.11 10.50 -18.35
C LEU A 340 -22.05 9.77 -19.32
N ILE A 341 -22.19 8.44 -19.21
CA ILE A 341 -23.08 7.67 -20.09
C ILE A 341 -24.57 7.93 -19.86
N SER A 342 -24.93 8.55 -18.72
CA SER A 342 -26.31 8.96 -18.41
C SER A 342 -26.60 10.41 -18.83
N SER A 343 -25.56 11.15 -19.23
CA SER A 343 -25.67 12.57 -19.52
C SER A 343 -26.43 12.80 -20.83
N SER A 344 -27.56 13.50 -20.74
CA SER A 344 -28.40 13.84 -21.88
C SER A 344 -28.07 15.20 -22.51
N VAL A 345 -26.92 15.80 -22.18
CA VAL A 345 -26.55 17.15 -22.65
C VAL A 345 -26.28 17.22 -24.16
N CYS A 346 -26.14 16.09 -24.83
CA CYS A 346 -26.13 15.97 -26.29
C CYS A 346 -27.50 15.85 -26.95
N GLY A 347 -28.55 15.62 -26.16
CA GLY A 347 -29.91 15.40 -26.64
C GLY A 347 -30.58 16.65 -27.19
N ASN A 348 -31.79 16.47 -27.70
CA ASN A 348 -32.74 17.58 -27.86
C ASN A 348 -33.33 17.94 -26.49
N ALA A 349 -34.00 19.10 -26.37
CA ALA A 349 -34.51 19.67 -25.11
C ALA A 349 -35.08 18.65 -24.11
N VAL A 350 -34.86 18.87 -22.81
CA VAL A 350 -35.52 18.09 -21.74
C VAL A 350 -37.03 18.27 -21.90
N VAL A 351 -37.72 17.23 -22.36
CA VAL A 351 -39.17 17.25 -22.62
C VAL A 351 -39.97 16.43 -21.60
N GLU A 352 -39.30 15.74 -20.67
CA GLU A 352 -39.93 14.84 -19.70
C GLU A 352 -39.37 15.03 -18.28
N ALA A 353 -40.17 14.65 -17.28
CA ALA A 353 -39.76 14.61 -15.87
C ALA A 353 -38.69 13.51 -15.63
N PRO A 354 -37.96 13.55 -14.50
CA PRO A 354 -36.91 12.57 -14.20
C PRO A 354 -37.38 11.13 -14.11
N ILE A 355 -36.49 10.19 -14.44
CA ILE A 355 -36.67 8.77 -14.16
C ILE A 355 -35.73 8.42 -13.01
N PRO A 356 -36.23 8.19 -11.79
CA PRO A 356 -35.39 8.06 -10.61
C PRO A 356 -34.68 6.71 -10.63
N ASN A 357 -33.41 6.71 -10.28
CA ASN A 357 -32.62 5.50 -10.10
C ASN A 357 -31.47 5.77 -9.13
N PHE A 358 -31.02 4.73 -8.44
CA PHE A 358 -29.89 4.83 -7.52
C PHE A 358 -29.25 3.48 -7.22
N ARG A 359 -28.09 3.53 -6.57
CA ARG A 359 -27.37 2.38 -6.00
C ARG A 359 -26.72 2.75 -4.67
N VAL A 360 -26.17 1.76 -3.97
CA VAL A 360 -25.42 1.93 -2.71
C VAL A 360 -24.05 1.27 -2.78
N ASP A 361 -23.13 1.71 -1.91
CA ASP A 361 -21.81 1.10 -1.73
C ASP A 361 -21.90 -0.28 -1.04
N LYS A 362 -22.81 -0.43 -0.06
CA LYS A 362 -23.07 -1.66 0.67
C LYS A 362 -24.56 -1.85 0.93
N GLN A 363 -25.08 -3.03 0.60
CA GLN A 363 -26.46 -3.39 0.96
C GLN A 363 -26.55 -4.06 2.34
N GLN A 364 -25.42 -4.51 2.88
CA GLN A 364 -25.32 -5.13 4.19
C GLN A 364 -24.33 -4.36 5.07
N VAL A 365 -24.75 -3.96 6.26
CA VAL A 365 -23.92 -3.26 7.24
C VAL A 365 -24.15 -3.83 8.65
N LEU A 366 -23.23 -3.57 9.56
CA LEU A 366 -23.44 -3.82 10.99
C LEU A 366 -24.23 -2.68 11.62
N ARG A 367 -24.80 -2.91 12.81
CA ARG A 367 -25.39 -1.85 13.64
C ARG A 367 -24.40 -0.68 13.81
N GLY A 368 -24.87 0.54 13.55
CA GLY A 368 -24.06 1.77 13.55
C GLY A 368 -23.28 2.00 12.24
N GLY A 369 -23.42 1.09 11.27
CA GLY A 369 -22.76 1.17 9.98
C GLY A 369 -23.33 2.29 9.10
N LYS A 370 -22.50 2.81 8.20
CA LYS A 370 -22.85 3.86 7.25
C LYS A 370 -23.02 3.30 5.84
N VAL A 371 -24.03 3.79 5.13
CA VAL A 371 -24.32 3.48 3.72
C VAL A 371 -24.27 4.76 2.92
N THR A 372 -23.57 4.74 1.79
CA THR A 372 -23.48 5.86 0.83
C THR A 372 -24.37 5.58 -0.36
N PHE A 373 -25.24 6.53 -0.70
CA PHE A 373 -26.17 6.43 -1.82
C PHE A 373 -25.62 7.22 -3.02
N THR A 374 -25.78 6.67 -4.23
CA THR A 374 -25.45 7.34 -5.49
C THR A 374 -26.69 7.47 -6.38
N ASP A 375 -27.05 8.69 -6.72
CA ASP A 375 -28.10 8.99 -7.70
C ASP A 375 -27.67 8.58 -9.11
N LEU A 376 -28.58 7.99 -9.87
CA LEU A 376 -28.42 7.58 -11.27
C LEU A 376 -29.63 8.03 -12.11
N SER A 377 -30.36 9.04 -11.64
CA SER A 377 -31.64 9.46 -12.21
C SER A 377 -31.46 10.13 -13.58
N ALA A 378 -32.31 9.78 -14.55
CA ALA A 378 -32.25 10.31 -15.90
C ALA A 378 -33.07 11.63 -16.05
N ASN A 379 -32.99 12.25 -17.24
CA ASN A 379 -33.66 13.50 -17.61
C ASN A 379 -33.27 14.73 -16.78
N LEU A 380 -32.00 14.85 -16.39
CA LEU A 380 -31.41 16.04 -15.76
C LEU A 380 -32.16 16.53 -14.50
N PRO A 381 -32.28 15.71 -13.45
CA PRO A 381 -32.82 16.18 -12.18
C PRO A 381 -31.97 17.32 -11.62
N THR A 382 -32.65 18.32 -11.06
CA THR A 382 -32.06 19.47 -10.38
C THR A 382 -32.32 19.45 -8.87
N GLN A 383 -33.23 18.57 -8.41
CA GLN A 383 -33.57 18.40 -7.00
C GLN A 383 -33.87 16.93 -6.69
N TRP A 384 -33.53 16.50 -5.47
CA TRP A 384 -33.74 15.14 -4.97
C TRP A 384 -34.47 15.18 -3.62
N GLN A 385 -35.28 14.16 -3.38
CA GLN A 385 -35.90 13.90 -2.09
C GLN A 385 -35.74 12.42 -1.76
N TRP A 386 -34.90 12.14 -0.76
CA TRP A 386 -34.63 10.81 -0.25
C TRP A 386 -35.45 10.53 1.01
N THR A 387 -35.84 9.28 1.19
CA THR A 387 -36.37 8.74 2.45
C THR A 387 -35.66 7.42 2.78
N PHE A 388 -35.11 7.34 4.00
CA PHE A 388 -34.36 6.21 4.52
C PHE A 388 -35.10 5.65 5.74
N GLU A 389 -35.83 4.55 5.57
CA GLU A 389 -36.50 3.89 6.68
C GLU A 389 -35.45 3.42 7.70
N GLY A 390 -35.59 3.77 8.98
CA GLY A 390 -34.61 3.39 10.02
C GLY A 390 -33.21 4.02 9.92
N GLY A 391 -32.97 4.88 8.92
CA GLY A 391 -31.69 5.58 8.73
C GLY A 391 -31.61 6.92 9.46
N ASN A 392 -30.38 7.37 9.73
CA ASN A 392 -30.06 8.68 10.30
C ASN A 392 -29.04 9.43 9.40
N PRO A 393 -29.43 10.54 8.75
CA PRO A 393 -30.77 11.15 8.78
C PRO A 393 -31.82 10.28 8.05
N SER A 394 -33.09 10.41 8.42
CA SER A 394 -34.20 9.65 7.81
C SER A 394 -34.66 10.21 6.46
N THR A 395 -34.23 11.42 6.09
CA THR A 395 -34.46 12.04 4.78
C THR A 395 -33.24 12.87 4.36
N SER A 396 -33.12 13.17 3.07
CA SER A 396 -32.08 14.06 2.55
C SER A 396 -32.48 14.67 1.21
N THR A 397 -31.94 15.85 0.89
CA THR A 397 -32.04 16.51 -0.43
C THR A 397 -30.71 16.56 -1.17
N THR A 398 -29.63 16.07 -0.57
CA THR A 398 -28.33 15.94 -1.23
C THR A 398 -28.42 14.88 -2.33
N GLN A 399 -27.78 15.11 -3.48
CA GLN A 399 -27.77 14.13 -4.58
C GLN A 399 -27.23 12.77 -4.15
N ASN A 400 -26.12 12.74 -3.40
CA ASN A 400 -25.46 11.52 -2.93
C ASN A 400 -25.29 11.53 -1.39
N PRO A 401 -26.31 11.15 -0.61
CA PRO A 401 -26.27 11.20 0.85
C PRO A 401 -25.53 10.01 1.49
N VAL A 402 -24.99 10.21 2.69
CA VAL A 402 -24.46 9.16 3.57
C VAL A 402 -25.40 9.01 4.78
N VAL A 403 -25.80 7.78 5.10
CA VAL A 403 -26.82 7.47 6.11
C VAL A 403 -26.29 6.43 7.09
N THR A 404 -26.48 6.64 8.39
CA THR A 404 -26.12 5.70 9.45
C THR A 404 -27.33 4.86 9.85
N TYR A 405 -27.17 3.56 10.08
CA TYR A 405 -28.24 2.67 10.53
C TYR A 405 -27.93 2.05 11.90
N ASP A 406 -28.61 2.51 12.95
CA ASP A 406 -28.32 2.16 14.35
C ASP A 406 -29.13 0.99 14.90
N THR A 407 -30.04 0.44 14.09
CA THR A 407 -30.98 -0.63 14.50
C THR A 407 -30.90 -1.80 13.53
N PRO A 408 -30.77 -3.06 13.99
CA PRO A 408 -30.84 -4.22 13.13
C PRO A 408 -32.20 -4.37 12.44
N GLY A 409 -32.21 -4.90 11.22
CA GLY A 409 -33.42 -5.06 10.42
C GLY A 409 -33.17 -4.90 8.93
N LYS A 410 -34.25 -4.97 8.15
CA LYS A 410 -34.25 -4.65 6.71
C LYS A 410 -35.03 -3.37 6.48
N PHE A 411 -34.51 -2.50 5.63
CA PHE A 411 -34.99 -1.14 5.47
C PHE A 411 -35.22 -0.76 4.01
N ASN A 412 -36.32 -0.07 3.76
CA ASN A 412 -36.64 0.46 2.44
C ASN A 412 -35.91 1.78 2.18
N VAL A 413 -35.65 2.06 0.90
CA VAL A 413 -35.10 3.35 0.45
C VAL A 413 -35.95 3.89 -0.68
N THR A 414 -36.31 5.17 -0.59
CA THR A 414 -37.12 5.87 -1.59
C THR A 414 -36.41 7.09 -2.16
N LEU A 415 -36.48 7.28 -3.48
CA LEU A 415 -35.99 8.47 -4.18
C LEU A 415 -37.08 9.08 -5.07
N VAL A 416 -37.25 10.40 -4.96
CA VAL A 416 -37.97 11.24 -5.94
C VAL A 416 -37.00 12.26 -6.51
N ALA A 417 -36.95 12.39 -7.82
CA ALA A 417 -36.09 13.34 -8.51
C ALA A 417 -36.93 14.34 -9.32
N THR A 418 -36.53 15.61 -9.34
CA THR A 418 -37.30 16.70 -9.97
C THR A 418 -36.44 17.52 -10.90
N ASN A 419 -36.98 17.93 -12.05
CA ASN A 419 -36.39 18.90 -12.98
C ASN A 419 -37.40 20.02 -13.29
N SER A 420 -37.10 20.87 -14.28
CA SER A 420 -37.99 21.96 -14.71
C SER A 420 -39.31 21.51 -15.37
N ILE A 421 -39.39 20.26 -15.82
CA ILE A 421 -40.60 19.66 -16.40
C ILE A 421 -41.52 19.10 -15.32
N GLY A 422 -40.95 18.58 -14.22
CA GLY A 422 -41.71 18.11 -13.07
C GLY A 422 -40.95 17.11 -12.20
N SER A 423 -41.66 16.53 -11.24
CA SER A 423 -41.15 15.48 -10.36
C SER A 423 -41.44 14.08 -10.92
N SER A 424 -40.56 13.13 -10.63
CA SER A 424 -40.79 11.72 -10.94
C SER A 424 -41.84 11.08 -10.03
N ALA A 425 -42.34 9.91 -10.44
CA ALA A 425 -42.93 8.97 -9.48
C ALA A 425 -41.86 8.49 -8.47
N PRO A 426 -42.20 8.14 -7.22
CA PRO A 426 -41.22 7.62 -6.26
C PRO A 426 -40.65 6.25 -6.68
N LEU A 427 -39.32 6.12 -6.71
CA LEU A 427 -38.67 4.80 -6.78
C LEU A 427 -38.48 4.27 -5.36
N VAL A 428 -39.17 3.19 -5.03
CA VAL A 428 -39.01 2.47 -3.77
C VAL A 428 -38.22 1.19 -4.02
N ARG A 429 -37.12 1.00 -3.30
CA ARG A 429 -36.44 -0.29 -3.21
C ARG A 429 -36.74 -0.93 -1.86
N THR A 430 -37.47 -2.04 -1.89
CA THR A 430 -37.90 -2.77 -0.69
C THR A 430 -36.77 -3.61 -0.10
N ASP A 431 -36.66 -3.65 1.22
CA ASP A 431 -35.66 -4.42 1.98
C ASP A 431 -34.23 -4.23 1.45
N TYR A 432 -33.93 -3.00 1.02
CA TYR A 432 -32.75 -2.73 0.20
C TYR A 432 -31.46 -2.69 1.03
N ILE A 433 -31.56 -2.27 2.29
CA ILE A 433 -30.48 -2.28 3.27
C ILE A 433 -30.80 -3.30 4.36
N GLU A 434 -29.84 -4.18 4.66
CA GLU A 434 -29.91 -5.13 5.77
C GLU A 434 -28.85 -4.78 6.82
N VAL A 435 -29.30 -4.57 8.04
CA VAL A 435 -28.46 -4.25 9.20
C VAL A 435 -28.43 -5.46 10.10
N LEU A 436 -27.25 -6.03 10.27
CA LEU A 436 -27.06 -7.26 11.03
C LEU A 436 -26.94 -6.95 12.53
N GLU A 437 -27.63 -7.75 13.34
CA GLU A 437 -27.61 -7.69 14.82
C GLU A 437 -26.31 -8.27 15.40
N ALA A 438 -25.71 -9.24 14.72
CA ALA A 438 -24.54 -9.98 15.20
C ALA A 438 -23.22 -9.48 14.58
N GLY A 439 -22.32 -9.03 15.46
CA GLY A 439 -20.92 -8.73 15.13
C GLY A 439 -20.28 -7.58 15.90
N LEU A 440 -20.55 -7.38 17.21
CA LEU A 440 -19.66 -6.54 18.03
C LEU A 440 -18.21 -7.05 17.95
N CYS A 441 -18.05 -8.36 17.76
CA CYS A 441 -16.81 -9.06 17.41
C CYS A 441 -17.04 -10.07 16.31
N ASN A 442 -16.00 -10.37 15.56
CA ASN A 442 -15.93 -11.54 14.70
C ASN A 442 -14.48 -12.00 14.54
N SER A 443 -14.31 -13.22 14.05
CA SER A 443 -13.03 -13.76 13.59
C SER A 443 -13.10 -13.92 12.08
N ILE A 444 -12.27 -13.17 11.36
CA ILE A 444 -12.22 -13.23 9.89
C ILE A 444 -10.93 -13.92 9.43
N THR A 445 -11.04 -14.78 8.41
CA THR A 445 -9.91 -15.44 7.79
C THR A 445 -10.16 -15.66 6.30
N ASN A 446 -9.10 -15.53 5.48
CA ASN A 446 -9.11 -15.95 4.08
C ASN A 446 -8.71 -17.42 3.91
N PHE A 447 -8.16 -18.03 4.96
CA PHE A 447 -7.67 -19.38 4.91
C PHE A 447 -8.81 -20.37 4.73
N LYS A 448 -8.82 -21.05 3.58
CA LYS A 448 -9.71 -22.17 3.28
C LYS A 448 -8.91 -23.24 2.57
N GLY A 449 -9.24 -24.50 2.83
CA GLY A 449 -8.62 -25.65 2.19
C GLY A 449 -7.58 -26.35 3.07
N THR A 450 -6.58 -26.95 2.43
CA THR A 450 -5.68 -27.91 3.05
C THR A 450 -4.47 -27.23 3.68
N ALA A 451 -4.35 -27.30 5.00
CA ALA A 451 -3.20 -26.81 5.75
C ALA A 451 -1.88 -27.42 5.25
N THR A 452 -0.97 -26.57 4.78
CA THR A 452 0.28 -26.94 4.13
C THR A 452 1.41 -26.01 4.59
N VAL A 453 2.62 -26.54 4.71
CA VAL A 453 3.84 -25.76 4.93
C VAL A 453 4.66 -25.80 3.64
N LEU A 454 4.64 -24.71 2.89
CA LEU A 454 5.30 -24.65 1.58
C LEU A 454 6.81 -24.43 1.74
N LYS A 455 7.59 -25.29 1.09
CA LYS A 455 9.06 -25.25 1.08
C LYS A 455 9.58 -24.70 -0.25
N GLU A 456 10.73 -24.04 -0.18
CA GLU A 456 11.47 -23.62 -1.36
C GLU A 456 11.96 -24.83 -2.17
N THR A 457 12.04 -24.65 -3.49
CA THR A 457 12.68 -25.61 -4.39
C THR A 457 14.07 -25.11 -4.80
N SER A 458 14.97 -26.07 -5.06
CA SER A 458 16.36 -25.80 -5.44
C SER A 458 16.44 -24.80 -6.60
N PRO A 459 17.35 -23.80 -6.57
CA PRO A 459 18.48 -23.65 -5.64
C PRO A 459 18.15 -22.95 -4.30
N ALA A 460 16.91 -22.50 -4.09
CA ALA A 460 16.50 -21.88 -2.84
C ALA A 460 16.20 -22.93 -1.76
N THR A 461 16.38 -22.56 -0.49
CA THR A 461 16.11 -23.43 0.67
C THR A 461 15.30 -22.68 1.73
N GLY A 462 14.61 -23.45 2.59
CA GLY A 462 13.75 -22.91 3.65
C GLY A 462 12.27 -22.90 3.27
N TYR A 463 11.52 -21.94 3.79
CA TYR A 463 10.06 -21.91 3.71
C TYR A 463 9.55 -20.70 2.93
N ILE A 464 8.63 -20.95 1.99
CA ILE A 464 8.02 -19.90 1.17
C ILE A 464 7.23 -18.92 2.05
N THR A 465 6.57 -19.42 3.10
CA THR A 465 5.75 -18.67 4.07
C THR A 465 6.49 -18.40 5.38
N GLY A 466 7.81 -18.38 5.34
CA GLY A 466 8.66 -18.26 6.52
C GLY A 466 10.08 -17.83 6.20
N HIS A 467 11.01 -18.17 7.10
CA HIS A 467 12.44 -17.93 6.89
C HIS A 467 12.97 -18.78 5.74
N ASN A 468 13.76 -18.16 4.86
CA ASN A 468 14.33 -18.82 3.69
C ASN A 468 15.68 -18.23 3.26
N SER A 469 16.30 -18.87 2.28
CA SER A 469 17.60 -18.46 1.73
C SER A 469 17.54 -17.16 0.92
N ARG A 470 16.34 -16.69 0.53
CA ARG A 470 16.15 -15.40 -0.16
C ARG A 470 16.09 -14.21 0.81
N LYS A 471 16.10 -14.49 2.12
CA LYS A 471 16.11 -13.48 3.19
C LYS A 471 14.88 -12.56 3.15
N ASP A 472 13.71 -13.14 2.90
CA ASP A 472 12.46 -12.38 3.00
C ASP A 472 12.31 -11.82 4.41
N GLN A 473 11.96 -10.53 4.50
CA GLN A 473 11.92 -9.75 5.72
C GLN A 473 10.58 -9.86 6.45
N ALA A 474 9.48 -10.13 5.74
CA ALA A 474 8.15 -10.23 6.36
C ALA A 474 7.18 -11.02 5.49
N LYS A 475 6.14 -11.57 6.12
CA LYS A 475 5.03 -12.30 5.50
C LYS A 475 3.71 -11.72 6.00
N ALA A 476 2.75 -11.48 5.13
CA ALA A 476 1.50 -10.81 5.49
C ALA A 476 0.28 -11.38 4.76
N GLU A 477 -0.88 -11.25 5.39
CA GLU A 477 -2.20 -11.64 4.87
C GLU A 477 -3.11 -10.40 4.82
N TYR A 478 -3.75 -10.18 3.69
CA TYR A 478 -4.65 -9.04 3.44
C TYR A 478 -6.08 -9.32 3.92
N PHE A 479 -6.68 -8.41 4.67
CA PHE A 479 -8.07 -8.49 5.10
C PHE A 479 -8.88 -7.34 4.51
N GLY A 480 -9.87 -7.65 3.68
CA GLY A 480 -10.69 -6.63 2.99
C GLY A 480 -11.64 -5.83 3.89
N ASN A 481 -11.96 -6.34 5.09
CA ASN A 481 -12.84 -5.69 6.08
C ASN A 481 -14.20 -5.22 5.50
N ASN A 482 -14.84 -6.01 4.63
CA ASN A 482 -16.01 -5.59 3.84
C ASN A 482 -17.19 -5.08 4.68
N LEU A 483 -17.41 -5.68 5.87
CA LEU A 483 -18.47 -5.29 6.80
C LEU A 483 -18.15 -4.03 7.62
N GLY A 484 -16.91 -3.52 7.56
CA GLY A 484 -16.51 -2.26 8.16
C GLY A 484 -16.24 -2.31 9.66
N TYR A 485 -15.57 -3.34 10.17
CA TYR A 485 -15.16 -3.39 11.58
C TYR A 485 -14.19 -2.26 11.91
N GLU A 486 -14.33 -1.66 13.08
CA GLU A 486 -13.59 -0.46 13.50
C GLU A 486 -12.26 -0.78 14.19
N ASN A 487 -12.17 -1.94 14.83
CA ASN A 487 -11.06 -2.32 15.70
C ASN A 487 -10.57 -3.74 15.42
N ILE A 488 -9.27 -3.98 15.67
CA ILE A 488 -8.69 -5.31 15.82
C ILE A 488 -8.23 -5.45 17.27
N SER A 489 -8.65 -6.52 17.95
CA SER A 489 -8.21 -6.83 19.31
C SER A 489 -7.03 -7.78 19.37
N GLY A 490 -6.91 -8.65 18.37
CA GLY A 490 -5.95 -9.73 18.36
C GLY A 490 -5.91 -10.47 17.03
N THR A 491 -5.14 -11.55 17.01
CA THR A 491 -5.05 -12.46 15.89
C THR A 491 -4.65 -13.85 16.36
N SER A 492 -5.06 -14.87 15.62
CA SER A 492 -4.54 -16.23 15.76
C SER A 492 -3.75 -16.59 14.51
N ILE A 493 -2.51 -17.04 14.68
CA ILE A 493 -1.62 -17.44 13.58
C ILE A 493 -1.23 -18.90 13.76
N ARG A 494 -1.47 -19.73 12.73
CA ARG A 494 -1.00 -21.11 12.72
C ARG A 494 0.40 -21.20 12.13
N PHE A 495 1.39 -21.40 13.00
CA PHE A 495 2.73 -21.76 12.56
C PHE A 495 2.80 -23.27 12.28
N GLY A 496 3.43 -23.64 11.16
CA GLY A 496 3.64 -25.04 10.79
C GLY A 496 5.08 -25.50 11.00
N TYR A 497 5.98 -24.57 11.30
CA TYR A 497 7.35 -24.86 11.66
C TYR A 497 7.88 -23.77 12.59
N ALA A 498 8.68 -24.18 13.58
CA ALA A 498 9.45 -23.29 14.43
C ALA A 498 10.75 -23.99 14.86
N TYR A 499 11.83 -23.23 14.96
CA TYR A 499 13.15 -23.67 15.38
C TYR A 499 13.87 -22.54 16.10
N ALA A 500 14.49 -22.86 17.23
CA ALA A 500 15.31 -21.94 18.01
C ALA A 500 16.76 -22.45 18.05
N ALA A 501 17.72 -21.63 17.64
CA ALA A 501 19.13 -21.99 17.61
C ALA A 501 19.69 -22.24 19.03
N ASP A 502 19.24 -21.44 20.00
CA ASP A 502 19.64 -21.53 21.41
C ASP A 502 18.80 -22.55 22.22
N GLY A 503 17.97 -23.36 21.54
CA GLY A 503 17.11 -24.37 22.15
C GLY A 503 15.77 -23.84 22.69
N SER A 504 14.98 -24.73 23.31
CA SER A 504 13.59 -24.46 23.71
C SER A 504 13.43 -23.49 24.89
N ALA A 505 14.53 -23.16 25.56
CA ALA A 505 14.58 -22.13 26.61
C ALA A 505 14.88 -20.73 26.04
N THR A 506 14.86 -20.55 24.72
CA THR A 506 15.13 -19.27 24.04
C THR A 506 14.27 -18.11 24.56
N GLU A 507 14.90 -16.94 24.63
CA GLU A 507 14.25 -15.64 24.85
C GLU A 507 14.00 -14.89 23.52
N SER A 508 14.25 -15.52 22.37
CA SER A 508 13.92 -14.95 21.07
C SER A 508 12.42 -14.72 20.93
N THR A 509 12.07 -13.69 20.16
CA THR A 509 10.70 -13.32 19.85
C THR A 509 10.48 -13.28 18.33
N VAL A 510 9.23 -13.44 17.92
CA VAL A 510 8.75 -13.16 16.56
C VAL A 510 7.82 -11.97 16.65
N THR A 511 8.08 -10.95 15.84
CA THR A 511 7.23 -9.75 15.82
C THR A 511 6.03 -9.99 14.91
N VAL A 512 4.83 -9.98 15.50
CA VAL A 512 3.55 -9.95 14.79
C VAL A 512 3.16 -8.49 14.57
N VAL A 513 2.72 -8.15 13.37
CA VAL A 513 2.45 -6.75 12.99
C VAL A 513 1.11 -6.64 12.29
N VAL A 514 0.39 -5.56 12.61
CA VAL A 514 -0.76 -5.07 11.87
C VAL A 514 -0.31 -3.88 11.05
N TRP A 515 -0.48 -3.93 9.73
CA TRP A 515 -0.26 -2.78 8.85
C TRP A 515 -1.59 -2.28 8.32
N ASN A 516 -1.66 -0.98 8.01
CA ASN A 516 -2.71 -0.50 7.13
C ASN A 516 -2.49 -1.03 5.70
N ALA A 517 -3.54 -1.11 4.91
CA ALA A 517 -3.45 -1.46 3.51
C ALA A 517 -3.19 -0.23 2.61
N ARG A 518 -2.29 0.67 3.04
CA ARG A 518 -1.99 1.95 2.35
C ARG A 518 -0.55 2.03 1.85
N GLY A 519 0.14 0.89 1.76
CA GLY A 519 1.45 0.81 1.11
C GLY A 519 1.32 1.01 -0.40
N LEU A 520 2.45 1.23 -1.08
CA LEU A 520 2.49 1.30 -2.54
C LEU A 520 1.87 0.02 -3.13
N GLN A 521 0.97 0.10 -4.11
CA GLN A 521 0.28 -1.08 -4.67
C GLN A 521 -0.62 -1.84 -3.68
N SER A 522 -1.24 -1.16 -2.71
CA SER A 522 -2.11 -1.77 -1.70
C SER A 522 -1.36 -2.81 -0.87
N SER A 523 -0.03 -2.72 -0.86
CA SER A 523 0.83 -3.52 -0.02
C SER A 523 0.70 -3.10 1.45
N PRO A 524 1.25 -3.87 2.39
CA PRO A 524 1.37 -3.43 3.78
C PRO A 524 2.09 -2.07 3.88
N GLY A 525 1.41 -1.09 4.46
CA GLY A 525 1.88 0.29 4.58
C GLY A 525 2.46 0.60 5.97
N GLN A 526 1.86 1.60 6.65
CA GLN A 526 2.28 1.98 7.99
C GLN A 526 1.87 0.90 9.00
N ILE A 527 2.76 0.64 9.96
CA ILE A 527 2.48 -0.20 11.13
C ILE A 527 1.44 0.51 11.99
N LEU A 528 0.28 -0.14 12.17
CA LEU A 528 -0.76 0.29 13.11
C LEU A 528 -0.48 -0.24 14.52
N GLU A 529 0.02 -1.47 14.59
CA GLU A 529 0.39 -2.13 15.84
C GLU A 529 1.45 -3.20 15.60
N GLN A 530 2.27 -3.47 16.61
CA GLN A 530 3.20 -4.60 16.60
C GLN A 530 3.33 -5.22 17.99
N LYS A 531 3.49 -6.53 18.06
CA LYS A 531 3.69 -7.26 19.31
C LYS A 531 4.74 -8.33 19.16
N GLU A 532 5.65 -8.38 20.11
CA GLU A 532 6.64 -9.45 20.20
C GLU A 532 6.04 -10.69 20.87
N ILE A 533 6.14 -11.82 20.20
CA ILE A 533 5.64 -13.11 20.67
C ILE A 533 6.82 -14.02 20.98
N PRO A 534 6.94 -14.56 22.20
CA PRO A 534 8.03 -15.47 22.54
C PRO A 534 8.06 -16.68 21.61
N LEU A 535 9.21 -16.94 20.99
CA LEU A 535 9.41 -18.08 20.09
C LEU A 535 9.15 -19.40 20.81
N ARG A 536 9.38 -19.46 22.13
CA ARG A 536 9.04 -20.65 22.92
C ARG A 536 7.54 -20.95 23.00
N THR A 537 6.68 -19.93 22.96
CA THR A 537 5.23 -20.12 22.83
C THR A 537 4.91 -20.75 21.48
N ILE A 538 5.49 -20.22 20.40
CA ILE A 538 5.30 -20.74 19.05
C ILE A 538 5.80 -22.19 18.94
N LEU A 539 6.95 -22.52 19.54
CA LEU A 539 7.47 -23.89 19.58
C LEU A 539 6.49 -24.86 20.27
N GLN A 540 5.88 -24.44 21.38
CA GLN A 540 4.87 -25.24 22.09
C GLN A 540 3.60 -25.43 21.26
N ASP A 541 3.11 -24.35 20.62
CA ASP A 541 1.90 -24.40 19.80
C ASP A 541 2.10 -25.27 18.55
N VAL A 542 3.26 -25.18 17.90
CA VAL A 542 3.64 -26.04 16.77
C VAL A 542 3.69 -27.51 17.21
N ALA A 543 4.32 -27.81 18.36
CA ALA A 543 4.40 -29.18 18.89
C ALA A 543 3.02 -29.77 19.24
N GLN A 544 2.06 -28.91 19.61
CA GLN A 544 0.70 -29.29 19.96
C GLN A 544 -0.29 -29.13 18.79
N ASN A 545 0.18 -28.72 17.62
CA ASN A 545 -0.63 -28.45 16.43
C ASN A 545 -1.78 -27.45 16.67
N ARG A 546 -1.51 -26.40 17.44
CA ARG A 546 -2.47 -25.33 17.77
C ARG A 546 -2.05 -24.00 17.14
N GLU A 547 -2.99 -23.07 17.08
CA GLU A 547 -2.71 -21.70 16.65
C GLU A 547 -2.12 -20.91 17.82
N THR A 548 -1.12 -20.07 17.53
CA THR A 548 -0.62 -19.11 18.49
C THR A 548 -1.60 -17.94 18.55
N LYS A 549 -2.21 -17.74 19.72
CA LYS A 549 -3.14 -16.63 19.98
C LYS A 549 -2.39 -15.40 20.44
N ILE A 550 -2.72 -14.25 19.86
CA ILE A 550 -2.10 -12.95 20.13
C ILE A 550 -3.19 -11.94 20.48
N SER A 551 -3.16 -11.39 21.69
CA SER A 551 -3.89 -10.16 22.05
C SER A 551 -2.96 -8.99 21.87
N PHE A 552 -3.38 -7.89 21.24
CA PHE A 552 -2.55 -6.69 21.15
C PHE A 552 -2.53 -5.91 22.49
N ASP A 553 -1.65 -4.91 22.63
CA ASP A 553 -1.57 -4.13 23.88
C ASP A 553 -2.61 -2.99 23.94
N ARG A 554 -3.26 -2.72 22.81
CA ARG A 554 -4.38 -1.78 22.64
C ARG A 554 -5.29 -2.27 21.51
N ASN A 555 -6.53 -1.78 21.50
CA ASN A 555 -7.39 -1.95 20.32
C ASN A 555 -6.76 -1.17 19.17
N VAL A 556 -6.56 -1.87 18.05
CA VAL A 556 -5.92 -1.31 16.86
C VAL A 556 -7.02 -0.70 16.00
N PRO A 557 -7.10 0.64 15.89
CA PRO A 557 -8.14 1.27 15.09
C PRO A 557 -7.85 1.02 13.61
N VAL A 558 -8.82 0.40 12.95
CA VAL A 558 -8.80 0.18 11.49
C VAL A 558 -9.89 0.96 10.78
N GLY A 559 -10.84 1.60 11.45
CA GLY A 559 -11.70 2.62 10.83
C GLY A 559 -12.64 2.11 9.73
N GLY A 560 -13.00 0.81 9.75
CA GLY A 560 -13.69 0.16 8.64
C GLY A 560 -12.83 -0.09 7.39
N TYR A 561 -11.53 0.20 7.44
CA TYR A 561 -10.60 0.03 6.33
C TYR A 561 -10.00 -1.38 6.25
N PRO A 562 -9.53 -1.80 5.07
CA PRO A 562 -8.70 -2.99 4.93
C PRO A 562 -7.36 -2.86 5.66
N PHE A 563 -6.81 -4.01 6.05
CA PHE A 563 -5.57 -4.08 6.83
C PHE A 563 -4.80 -5.37 6.50
N PHE A 564 -3.57 -5.44 6.99
CA PHE A 564 -2.73 -6.63 6.90
C PHE A 564 -2.36 -7.12 8.30
N ILE A 565 -2.28 -8.44 8.47
CA ILE A 565 -1.66 -9.05 9.64
C ILE A 565 -0.58 -10.02 9.18
N GLY A 566 0.54 -10.06 9.87
CA GLY A 566 1.64 -10.93 9.51
C GLY A 566 2.79 -10.92 10.49
N VAL A 567 3.94 -11.41 10.05
CA VAL A 567 5.15 -11.55 10.85
C VAL A 567 6.34 -10.88 10.18
N VAL A 568 7.23 -10.32 10.99
CA VAL A 568 8.58 -9.91 10.58
C VAL A 568 9.56 -11.04 10.90
N LEU A 569 10.47 -11.30 9.97
CA LEU A 569 11.43 -12.40 10.02
C LEU A 569 12.82 -11.84 10.35
N ASN A 570 13.40 -12.28 11.46
CA ASN A 570 14.74 -11.89 11.91
C ASN A 570 15.72 -13.07 11.74
N TYR A 571 16.81 -12.83 11.02
CA TYR A 571 17.82 -13.86 10.71
C TYR A 571 19.05 -13.82 11.62
N ASP A 572 19.18 -12.84 12.51
CA ASP A 572 20.40 -12.61 13.31
C ASP A 572 20.73 -13.78 14.23
N LYS A 573 19.69 -14.40 14.82
CA LYS A 573 19.83 -15.50 15.79
C LYS A 573 19.77 -16.89 15.16
N LYS A 574 19.67 -17.00 13.82
CA LYS A 574 19.49 -18.29 13.09
C LYS A 574 18.23 -19.08 13.50
N ASP A 575 17.30 -18.42 14.17
CA ASP A 575 15.97 -18.97 14.44
C ASP A 575 15.17 -19.08 13.14
N SER A 576 14.11 -19.88 13.15
CA SER A 576 13.26 -20.05 11.97
C SER A 576 11.82 -20.31 12.36
N VAL A 577 10.90 -19.71 11.61
CA VAL A 577 9.46 -19.96 11.69
C VAL A 577 8.86 -19.97 10.28
N ALA A 578 7.76 -20.70 10.11
CA ALA A 578 6.94 -20.68 8.90
C ALA A 578 5.45 -20.74 9.23
N ILE A 579 4.67 -19.90 8.58
CA ILE A 579 3.21 -19.86 8.70
C ILE A 579 2.61 -20.96 7.81
N VAL A 580 1.56 -21.64 8.30
CA VAL A 580 0.77 -22.55 7.47
C VAL A 580 0.04 -21.76 6.39
N SER A 581 0.01 -22.26 5.15
CA SER A 581 -0.86 -21.76 4.09
C SER A 581 -1.75 -22.86 3.55
N ASN A 582 -2.71 -22.52 2.70
CA ASN A 582 -3.39 -23.55 1.90
C ASN A 582 -2.50 -23.99 0.73
N GLN A 583 -2.95 -25.00 -0.03
CA GLN A 583 -2.25 -25.43 -1.24
C GLN A 583 -2.40 -24.37 -2.35
N ASN A 584 -1.40 -24.30 -3.23
CA ASN A 584 -1.42 -23.40 -4.38
C ASN A 584 -2.70 -23.60 -5.22
N GLY A 585 -3.42 -22.51 -5.48
CA GLY A 585 -4.64 -22.49 -6.28
C GLY A 585 -5.93 -22.79 -5.52
N GLN A 586 -5.86 -23.12 -4.23
CA GLN A 586 -7.06 -23.27 -3.39
C GLN A 586 -7.64 -21.94 -2.93
N SER A 587 -6.82 -20.88 -2.88
CA SER A 587 -7.32 -19.53 -2.67
C SER A 587 -7.94 -18.98 -3.95
N SER A 588 -9.15 -18.43 -3.87
CA SER A 588 -9.79 -17.71 -4.98
C SER A 588 -9.38 -16.23 -5.04
N GLN A 589 -8.68 -15.73 -4.02
CA GLN A 589 -8.25 -14.34 -3.88
C GLN A 589 -6.74 -14.25 -3.66
N ILE A 590 -6.12 -13.19 -4.17
CA ILE A 590 -4.67 -12.94 -4.03
C ILE A 590 -4.47 -12.12 -2.76
N THR A 591 -4.33 -12.79 -1.61
CA THR A 591 -4.32 -12.11 -0.30
C THR A 591 -3.03 -12.32 0.49
N ALA A 592 -2.18 -13.28 0.12
CA ALA A 592 -0.89 -13.48 0.74
C ALA A 592 0.21 -12.62 0.08
N TRP A 593 1.06 -12.05 0.92
CA TRP A 593 2.15 -11.16 0.55
C TRP A 593 3.46 -11.51 1.24
N GLU A 594 4.56 -11.15 0.59
CA GLU A 594 5.91 -11.22 1.17
C GLU A 594 6.68 -9.92 0.93
N ARG A 595 7.53 -9.57 1.89
CA ARG A 595 8.50 -8.49 1.76
C ARG A 595 9.86 -9.10 1.51
N ASN A 596 10.46 -8.82 0.36
CA ASN A 596 11.76 -9.39 0.00
C ASN A 596 12.92 -8.77 0.81
N SER A 597 14.14 -9.25 0.59
CA SER A 597 15.36 -8.76 1.24
C SER A 597 15.71 -7.30 0.98
N GLN A 598 15.14 -6.69 -0.07
CA GLN A 598 15.29 -5.27 -0.41
C GLN A 598 14.19 -4.40 0.22
N GLY A 599 13.28 -5.00 1.00
CA GLY A 599 12.19 -4.29 1.65
C GLY A 599 11.00 -4.00 0.73
N VAL A 600 10.93 -4.62 -0.44
CA VAL A 600 9.82 -4.46 -1.40
C VAL A 600 8.74 -5.51 -1.13
N TRP A 601 7.49 -5.04 -1.01
CA TRP A 601 6.34 -5.91 -0.88
C TRP A 601 5.84 -6.40 -2.23
N GLN A 602 5.52 -7.69 -2.32
CA GLN A 602 4.93 -8.32 -3.50
C GLN A 602 3.92 -9.40 -3.06
N THR A 603 2.87 -9.58 -3.85
CA THR A 603 1.98 -10.73 -3.71
C THR A 603 2.72 -12.01 -4.11
N TYR A 604 2.35 -13.15 -3.53
CA TYR A 604 2.89 -14.45 -3.94
C TYR A 604 2.64 -14.80 -5.41
N SER A 605 1.58 -14.28 -6.03
CA SER A 605 1.33 -14.49 -7.46
C SER A 605 2.39 -13.84 -8.34
N ILE A 606 2.85 -12.65 -7.97
CA ILE A 606 3.92 -11.92 -8.68
C ILE A 606 5.29 -12.52 -8.38
N SER A 607 5.61 -12.71 -7.11
CA SER A 607 6.98 -13.10 -6.72
C SER A 607 7.26 -14.58 -6.93
N ARG A 608 6.24 -15.45 -6.80
CA ARG A 608 6.38 -16.91 -6.83
C ARG A 608 5.50 -17.62 -7.86
N GLY A 609 4.54 -16.94 -8.50
CA GLY A 609 3.58 -17.59 -9.41
C GLY A 609 2.57 -18.50 -8.70
N ILE A 610 2.35 -18.30 -7.40
CA ILE A 610 1.41 -19.12 -6.60
C ILE A 610 0.30 -18.27 -6.01
N ASN A 611 -0.86 -18.88 -5.79
CA ASN A 611 -2.00 -18.24 -5.13
C ASN A 611 -2.37 -19.02 -3.87
N VAL A 612 -2.09 -18.42 -2.71
CA VAL A 612 -2.30 -19.02 -1.40
C VAL A 612 -2.87 -17.99 -0.43
N ALA A 613 -3.42 -18.46 0.67
CA ALA A 613 -3.77 -17.68 1.85
C ALA A 613 -3.06 -18.27 3.07
N HIS A 614 -2.50 -17.41 3.91
CA HIS A 614 -1.94 -17.80 5.21
C HIS A 614 -3.05 -18.15 6.19
N ALA A 615 -2.79 -19.13 7.06
CA ALA A 615 -3.63 -19.48 8.20
C ALA A 615 -3.49 -18.43 9.31
N ILE A 616 -4.00 -17.24 9.00
CA ILE A 616 -4.10 -16.08 9.90
C ILE A 616 -5.58 -15.74 10.05
N THR A 617 -6.00 -15.58 11.29
CA THR A 617 -7.35 -15.18 11.66
C THR A 617 -7.26 -13.85 12.40
N ALA A 618 -7.96 -12.82 11.94
CA ALA A 618 -8.04 -11.53 12.62
C ALA A 618 -9.26 -11.48 13.55
N GLU A 619 -9.05 -11.04 14.80
CA GLU A 619 -10.13 -10.79 15.76
C GLU A 619 -10.56 -9.33 15.65
N VAL A 620 -11.67 -9.10 14.95
CA VAL A 620 -12.19 -7.77 14.60
C VAL A 620 -13.43 -7.43 15.41
N GLY A 621 -13.70 -6.14 15.62
CA GLY A 621 -14.89 -5.71 16.33
C GLY A 621 -15.29 -4.26 16.07
N MET A 622 -16.55 -3.94 16.31
CA MET A 622 -17.07 -2.56 16.26
C MET A 622 -16.65 -1.77 17.50
N ASN A 623 -16.60 -2.43 18.66
CA ASN A 623 -16.28 -1.81 19.94
C ASN A 623 -14.92 -2.26 20.48
N SER A 624 -14.48 -1.60 21.55
CA SER A 624 -13.25 -1.96 22.25
C SER A 624 -13.33 -3.34 22.91
N SER A 625 -12.24 -4.10 22.82
CA SER A 625 -12.00 -5.29 23.63
C SER A 625 -11.11 -4.97 24.83
N VAL A 626 -11.14 -5.83 25.84
CA VAL A 626 -10.13 -5.89 26.90
C VAL A 626 -8.78 -6.21 26.27
N GLN A 627 -7.75 -5.49 26.70
CA GLN A 627 -6.37 -5.63 26.21
C GLN A 627 -5.40 -5.81 27.37
N VAL A 628 -4.27 -6.47 27.11
CA VAL A 628 -3.28 -6.81 28.13
C VAL A 628 -1.85 -6.65 27.62
N GLY A 629 -1.01 -5.98 28.40
CA GLY A 629 0.42 -5.82 28.16
C GLY A 629 1.25 -6.02 29.43
N ALA A 630 2.54 -6.32 29.27
CA ALA A 630 3.50 -6.50 30.36
C ALA A 630 4.76 -5.66 30.10
N SER A 631 5.41 -5.17 31.16
CA SER A 631 6.67 -4.43 31.04
C SER A 631 7.83 -5.27 30.52
N THR A 632 7.79 -6.59 30.72
CA THR A 632 8.71 -7.57 30.14
C THR A 632 8.01 -8.93 30.04
N LEU A 633 8.39 -9.73 29.04
CA LEU A 633 7.94 -11.11 28.87
C LEU A 633 8.86 -12.12 29.57
N PHE A 634 10.10 -11.71 29.88
CA PHE A 634 11.12 -12.54 30.54
C PHE A 634 11.62 -11.86 31.81
N THR A 635 11.65 -12.61 32.91
CA THR A 635 12.07 -12.09 34.22
C THR A 635 12.76 -13.17 35.04
N ASP A 636 13.52 -12.77 36.06
CA ASP A 636 14.05 -13.70 37.05
C ASP A 636 13.00 -14.00 38.11
N ALA A 637 13.12 -15.15 38.77
CA ALA A 637 12.13 -15.58 39.76
C ALA A 637 11.94 -14.53 40.87
N GLY A 638 10.69 -14.11 41.07
CA GLY A 638 10.30 -13.13 42.08
C GLY A 638 10.56 -11.67 41.71
N GLN A 639 11.16 -11.38 40.56
CA GLN A 639 11.36 -9.99 40.12
C GLN A 639 10.03 -9.36 39.63
N PRO A 640 9.80 -8.06 39.93
CA PRO A 640 8.54 -7.40 39.62
C PRO A 640 8.35 -7.20 38.11
N VAL A 641 7.13 -7.47 37.63
CA VAL A 641 6.68 -7.19 36.26
C VAL A 641 5.40 -6.39 36.33
N THR A 642 5.35 -5.24 35.65
CA THR A 642 4.12 -4.42 35.61
C THR A 642 3.19 -4.96 34.53
N LEU A 643 1.96 -5.30 34.90
CA LEU A 643 0.90 -5.70 33.98
C LEU A 643 -0.10 -4.56 33.83
N ASN A 644 -0.50 -4.27 32.59
CA ASN A 644 -1.44 -3.21 32.27
C ASN A 644 -2.63 -3.79 31.49
N ALA A 645 -3.84 -3.38 31.87
CA ALA A 645 -5.08 -3.67 31.17
C ALA A 645 -5.78 -2.40 30.71
N ARG A 646 -6.46 -2.50 29.57
CA ARG A 646 -7.17 -1.38 28.93
C ARG A 646 -8.46 -1.86 28.29
N GLY A 647 -9.31 -0.91 27.90
CA GLY A 647 -10.49 -1.17 27.07
C GLY A 647 -11.79 -1.44 27.84
N ALA A 648 -11.76 -1.55 29.18
CA ALA A 648 -12.95 -1.72 30.03
C ALA A 648 -12.98 -0.71 31.19
N GLY A 649 -14.12 -0.59 31.86
CA GLY A 649 -14.30 0.31 33.00
C GLY A 649 -13.72 -0.22 34.32
N LEU A 650 -13.79 -1.54 34.53
CA LEU A 650 -13.19 -2.24 35.68
C LEU A 650 -12.42 -3.47 35.18
N PHE A 651 -11.42 -3.88 35.96
CA PHE A 651 -10.54 -5.01 35.63
C PHE A 651 -10.31 -5.90 36.85
N THR A 652 -10.42 -7.21 36.64
CA THR A 652 -10.13 -8.27 37.61
C THR A 652 -9.06 -9.21 37.05
N TRP A 653 -8.03 -9.51 37.83
CA TRP A 653 -6.88 -10.32 37.39
C TRP A 653 -6.81 -11.67 38.11
N THR A 654 -6.37 -12.68 37.36
CA THR A 654 -6.08 -14.03 37.87
C THR A 654 -4.79 -14.56 37.25
N PRO A 655 -4.02 -15.43 37.93
CA PRO A 655 -4.12 -15.77 39.36
C PRO A 655 -3.68 -14.61 40.26
N ALA A 656 -4.34 -14.45 41.42
CA ALA A 656 -4.07 -13.32 42.34
C ALA A 656 -2.83 -13.52 43.24
N ALA A 657 -2.35 -14.76 43.41
CA ALA A 657 -1.36 -15.11 44.43
C ALA A 657 -0.01 -14.39 44.30
N THR A 658 0.39 -14.03 43.08
CA THR A 658 1.64 -13.34 42.78
C THR A 658 1.43 -11.88 42.39
N LEU A 659 0.23 -11.32 42.58
CA LEU A 659 -0.09 -9.94 42.19
C LEU A 659 -0.11 -9.01 43.41
N SER A 660 0.27 -7.75 43.22
CA SER A 660 0.13 -6.68 44.22
C SER A 660 -1.35 -6.37 44.52
N SER A 661 -2.24 -6.63 43.56
CA SER A 661 -3.69 -6.48 43.65
C SER A 661 -4.35 -7.36 42.59
N SER A 662 -5.54 -7.90 42.86
CA SER A 662 -6.37 -8.57 41.85
C SER A 662 -7.30 -7.61 41.10
N LEU A 663 -7.31 -6.32 41.47
CA LEU A 663 -8.19 -5.29 40.90
C LEU A 663 -7.36 -4.12 40.36
N GLY A 664 -7.82 -3.56 39.24
CA GLY A 664 -7.31 -2.32 38.67
C GLY A 664 -6.69 -2.46 37.28
N ALA A 665 -6.56 -1.34 36.58
CA ALA A 665 -5.99 -1.29 35.23
C ALA A 665 -4.47 -1.53 35.20
N GLN A 666 -3.78 -1.41 36.33
CA GLN A 666 -2.36 -1.70 36.46
C GLN A 666 -2.11 -2.47 37.77
N VAL A 667 -1.38 -3.58 37.66
CA VAL A 667 -0.98 -4.43 38.79
C VAL A 667 0.49 -4.83 38.65
N ILE A 668 1.17 -5.14 39.75
CA ILE A 668 2.56 -5.63 39.74
C ILE A 668 2.54 -7.13 40.04
N ALA A 669 3.13 -7.92 39.15
CA ALA A 669 3.29 -9.36 39.29
C ALA A 669 4.69 -9.73 39.79
N TYR A 670 4.79 -10.72 40.68
CA TYR A 670 6.02 -11.29 41.23
C TYR A 670 6.11 -12.79 40.92
N PRO A 671 6.20 -13.20 39.64
CA PRO A 671 6.18 -14.60 39.27
C PRO A 671 7.46 -15.32 39.75
N THR A 672 7.31 -16.41 40.50
CA THR A 672 8.41 -17.32 40.87
C THR A 672 8.58 -18.45 39.87
N GLN A 673 7.58 -18.67 39.03
CA GLN A 673 7.54 -19.63 37.93
C GLN A 673 6.84 -19.00 36.73
N THR A 674 7.05 -19.57 35.54
CA THR A 674 6.33 -19.13 34.32
C THR A 674 4.83 -19.19 34.58
N THR A 675 4.14 -18.06 34.40
CA THR A 675 2.74 -17.88 34.80
C THR A 675 1.97 -17.14 33.72
N THR A 676 0.78 -17.63 33.36
CA THR A 676 -0.18 -16.92 32.52
C THR A 676 -1.15 -16.16 33.41
N TYR A 677 -1.25 -14.85 33.19
CA TYR A 677 -2.20 -13.96 33.84
C TYR A 677 -3.35 -13.66 32.89
N THR A 678 -4.58 -13.77 33.38
CA THR A 678 -5.81 -13.45 32.66
C THR A 678 -6.47 -12.25 33.33
N VAL A 679 -6.83 -11.26 32.52
CA VAL A 679 -7.62 -10.11 32.96
C VAL A 679 -9.02 -10.19 32.36
N THR A 680 -10.03 -10.03 33.20
CA THR A 680 -11.44 -9.91 32.81
C THR A 680 -11.88 -8.47 33.08
N GLY A 681 -12.56 -7.86 32.10
CA GLY A 681 -13.07 -6.49 32.21
C GLY A 681 -14.59 -6.40 32.14
N THR A 682 -15.18 -5.39 32.78
CA THR A 682 -16.64 -5.15 32.75
C THR A 682 -16.96 -3.79 32.12
N GLY A 683 -18.00 -3.73 31.28
CA GLY A 683 -18.51 -2.53 30.59
C GLY A 683 -19.72 -2.88 29.72
N VAL A 684 -20.52 -1.88 29.31
CA VAL A 684 -21.83 -2.12 28.66
C VAL A 684 -21.76 -2.58 27.21
N ASP A 685 -20.59 -2.57 26.56
CA ASP A 685 -20.48 -2.75 25.11
C ASP A 685 -19.12 -3.33 24.65
N LEU A 686 -18.44 -4.12 25.49
CA LEU A 686 -17.15 -4.71 25.13
C LEU A 686 -17.29 -5.78 24.06
N CYS A 687 -16.32 -5.81 23.15
CA CYS A 687 -16.20 -6.89 22.19
C CYS A 687 -15.73 -8.19 22.90
N ASN A 688 -14.45 -8.29 23.27
CA ASN A 688 -13.96 -9.38 24.13
C ASN A 688 -13.78 -8.89 25.57
N THR A 689 -14.26 -9.67 26.53
CA THR A 689 -14.19 -9.33 27.97
C THR A 689 -12.93 -9.85 28.66
N GLU A 690 -12.16 -10.71 27.99
CA GLU A 690 -10.98 -11.35 28.58
C GLU A 690 -9.76 -11.25 27.67
N ALA A 691 -8.59 -11.07 28.28
CA ALA A 691 -7.30 -11.15 27.60
C ALA A 691 -6.29 -11.84 28.52
N SER A 692 -5.28 -12.50 27.95
CA SER A 692 -4.25 -13.21 28.74
C SER A 692 -2.84 -12.90 28.25
N ILE A 693 -1.88 -12.94 29.19
CA ILE A 693 -0.45 -12.76 28.92
C ILE A 693 0.38 -13.73 29.76
N THR A 694 1.40 -14.34 29.16
CA THR A 694 2.33 -15.23 29.86
C THR A 694 3.64 -14.53 30.15
N VAL A 695 4.06 -14.52 31.41
CA VAL A 695 5.38 -14.06 31.84
C VAL A 695 6.26 -15.29 32.09
N PHE A 696 7.39 -15.34 31.41
CA PHE A 696 8.35 -16.45 31.50
C PHE A 696 9.42 -16.16 32.53
N VAL A 697 9.57 -17.08 33.48
CA VAL A 697 10.62 -17.02 34.49
C VAL A 697 11.84 -17.77 34.00
N ARG A 698 13.02 -17.15 34.07
CA ARG A 698 14.28 -17.81 33.75
C ARG A 698 14.50 -18.96 34.72
N ASN A 699 14.73 -20.16 34.18
CA ASN A 699 15.28 -21.23 34.99
C ASN A 699 16.69 -20.79 35.38
N PRO A 700 17.04 -20.70 36.68
CA PRO A 700 18.42 -20.46 37.04
C PRO A 700 19.23 -21.63 36.50
N THR A 701 20.01 -21.39 35.45
CA THR A 701 21.16 -22.24 35.17
C THR A 701 22.01 -22.18 36.42
N ALA A 702 22.15 -23.33 37.10
CA ALA A 702 23.11 -23.45 38.18
C ALA A 702 24.47 -23.02 37.62
N VAL A 703 24.92 -21.82 37.95
CA VAL A 703 26.34 -21.50 37.88
C VAL A 703 26.96 -22.47 38.87
N GLU A 704 27.69 -23.49 38.39
CA GLU A 704 28.48 -24.30 39.31
C GLU A 704 29.35 -23.33 40.12
N PRO A 705 29.20 -23.28 41.45
CA PRO A 705 30.03 -22.38 42.25
C PRO A 705 31.49 -22.74 42.00
N ASN A 706 32.34 -21.72 41.81
CA ASN A 706 33.76 -21.93 41.56
C ASN A 706 34.32 -22.87 42.65
N PRO A 707 34.71 -24.11 42.29
CA PRO A 707 34.92 -25.18 43.26
C PRO A 707 36.19 -25.01 44.08
N ILE A 708 37.00 -23.99 43.78
CA ILE A 708 38.16 -23.58 44.58
C ILE A 708 37.88 -22.37 45.48
N GLU A 709 36.78 -21.63 45.30
CA GLU A 709 36.58 -20.35 45.99
C GLU A 709 36.25 -20.49 47.48
N ARG A 710 35.41 -21.47 47.85
CA ARG A 710 35.01 -21.69 49.25
C ARG A 710 36.09 -22.36 50.10
N ASN A 711 36.96 -23.14 49.48
CA ASN A 711 37.91 -24.00 50.19
C ASN A 711 39.35 -23.45 50.17
N LEU A 712 39.61 -22.37 49.44
CA LEU A 712 40.91 -21.71 49.41
C LEU A 712 41.06 -20.75 50.60
N ILE A 713 41.94 -21.11 51.52
CA ILE A 713 42.37 -20.30 52.65
C ILE A 713 43.71 -19.65 52.30
N VAL A 714 43.83 -18.34 52.52
CA VAL A 714 45.07 -17.58 52.35
C VAL A 714 45.40 -16.88 53.67
N SER A 715 46.47 -17.33 54.34
CA SER A 715 46.79 -16.90 55.71
C SER A 715 48.30 -16.94 56.01
N PRO A 716 48.79 -16.13 56.96
CA PRO A 716 48.10 -15.02 57.61
C PRO A 716 47.93 -13.83 56.65
N ASN A 717 46.90 -13.01 56.89
CA ASN A 717 46.67 -11.76 56.18
C ASN A 717 46.12 -10.73 57.17
N PRO A 718 46.91 -9.74 57.62
CA PRO A 718 48.22 -9.34 57.12
C PRO A 718 49.36 -10.37 57.35
N THR A 719 50.42 -10.31 56.55
CA THR A 719 51.62 -11.17 56.65
C THR A 719 52.89 -10.34 56.85
N GLU A 720 53.82 -10.84 57.67
CA GLU A 720 55.16 -10.24 57.90
C GLU A 720 56.22 -10.74 56.89
N GLY A 721 55.87 -11.69 56.02
CA GLY A 721 56.82 -12.25 55.06
C GLY A 721 56.54 -13.66 54.57
N GLN A 722 55.61 -14.41 55.18
CA GLN A 722 55.20 -15.72 54.68
C GLN A 722 53.69 -15.81 54.49
N LEU A 723 53.26 -16.30 53.33
CA LEU A 723 51.86 -16.41 52.97
C LEU A 723 51.55 -17.86 52.56
N GLN A 724 50.64 -18.50 53.27
CA GLN A 724 50.22 -19.87 53.00
C GLN A 724 48.89 -19.91 52.25
N PHE A 725 48.83 -20.77 51.24
CA PHE A 725 47.65 -21.14 50.48
C PHE A 725 47.27 -22.56 50.85
N ALA A 726 46.11 -22.75 51.45
CA ALA A 726 45.57 -24.06 51.78
C ALA A 726 44.26 -24.29 51.01
N LEU A 727 44.16 -25.42 50.30
CA LEU A 727 42.99 -25.79 49.52
C LEU A 727 42.70 -27.29 49.69
N SER A 728 41.55 -27.61 50.30
CA SER A 728 41.05 -28.98 50.42
C SER A 728 39.93 -29.24 49.41
N ASN A 729 40.20 -30.03 48.36
CA ASN A 729 39.18 -30.51 47.41
C ASN A 729 39.64 -31.72 46.57
N SER A 730 38.71 -32.35 45.84
CA SER A 730 39.00 -33.48 44.95
C SER A 730 39.63 -33.08 43.59
N ILE A 731 39.77 -31.79 43.30
CA ILE A 731 40.31 -31.31 42.01
C ILE A 731 41.84 -31.50 41.98
N ARG A 732 42.37 -31.92 40.83
CA ARG A 732 43.80 -32.20 40.58
C ARG A 732 44.28 -31.51 39.33
N GLY A 733 45.50 -31.00 39.33
CA GLY A 733 46.15 -30.44 38.15
C GLY A 733 46.97 -29.19 38.46
N ASN A 734 47.19 -28.36 37.45
CA ASN A 734 48.17 -27.28 37.52
C ASN A 734 47.66 -26.18 38.45
N VAL A 735 48.42 -25.91 39.52
CA VAL A 735 48.25 -24.74 40.37
C VAL A 735 49.19 -23.65 39.91
N GLU A 736 48.66 -22.45 39.63
CA GLU A 736 49.45 -21.24 39.45
C GLU A 736 49.04 -20.21 40.50
N ILE A 737 50.01 -19.74 41.28
CA ILE A 737 49.84 -18.66 42.24
C ILE A 737 50.66 -17.47 41.72
N SER A 738 50.00 -16.34 41.50
CA SER A 738 50.64 -15.12 41.01
C SER A 738 50.32 -13.95 41.94
N LEU A 739 51.35 -13.26 42.41
CA LEU A 739 51.22 -12.07 43.24
C LEU A 739 51.46 -10.84 42.38
N TYR A 740 50.53 -9.89 42.42
CA TYR A 740 50.58 -8.64 41.67
C TYR A 740 50.63 -7.44 42.62
N ASN A 741 51.47 -6.46 42.32
CA ASN A 741 51.42 -5.16 43.00
C ASN A 741 50.20 -4.35 42.51
N PHE A 742 49.93 -3.20 43.14
CA PHE A 742 48.75 -2.37 42.82
C PHE A 742 48.75 -1.79 41.39
N ILE A 743 49.90 -1.78 40.69
CA ILE A 743 50.01 -1.39 39.28
C ILE A 743 49.90 -2.58 38.31
N GLY A 744 49.56 -3.79 38.81
CA GLY A 744 49.33 -4.98 38.00
C GLY A 744 50.59 -5.71 37.54
N GLN A 745 51.78 -5.36 38.04
CA GLN A 745 53.00 -6.11 37.75
C GLN A 745 53.11 -7.34 38.65
N LYS A 746 53.40 -8.50 38.06
CA LYS A 746 53.66 -9.75 38.78
C LYS A 746 54.99 -9.64 39.54
N VAL A 747 54.93 -9.67 40.87
CA VAL A 747 56.09 -9.51 41.76
C VAL A 747 56.59 -10.83 42.33
N ALA A 748 55.74 -11.84 42.41
CA ALA A 748 56.11 -13.19 42.82
C ALA A 748 55.12 -14.20 42.21
N GLY A 749 55.49 -15.47 42.17
CA GLY A 749 54.56 -16.53 41.80
C GLY A 749 55.19 -17.90 41.78
N VAL A 750 54.34 -18.92 41.82
CA VAL A 750 54.72 -20.33 41.84
C VAL A 750 53.81 -21.09 40.88
N LYS A 751 54.38 -22.07 40.17
CA LYS A 751 53.64 -23.04 39.34
C LYS A 751 53.95 -24.45 39.82
N GLU A 752 52.93 -25.20 40.18
CA GLU A 752 53.05 -26.55 40.73
C GLU A 752 51.88 -27.45 40.32
N GLN A 753 51.94 -28.72 40.71
CA GLN A 753 50.88 -29.70 40.50
C GLN A 753 50.21 -30.06 41.82
N LYS A 754 48.88 -29.95 41.88
CA LYS A 754 48.07 -30.52 42.98
C LYS A 754 47.72 -31.96 42.65
N THR A 755 48.38 -32.91 43.32
CA THR A 755 48.20 -34.36 43.14
C THR A 755 47.33 -35.02 44.23
N THR A 756 47.12 -34.34 45.36
CA THR A 756 46.37 -34.82 46.54
C THR A 756 45.14 -33.98 46.86
N ALA A 757 44.29 -34.46 47.77
CA ALA A 757 43.05 -33.76 48.15
C ALA A 757 43.35 -32.44 48.87
N GLU A 758 44.32 -32.48 49.77
CA GLU A 758 44.92 -31.31 50.41
C GLU A 758 46.01 -30.72 49.52
N TYR A 759 46.02 -29.41 49.40
CA TYR A 759 47.12 -28.62 48.85
C TYR A 759 47.48 -27.55 49.85
N VAL A 760 48.74 -27.52 50.28
CA VAL A 760 49.28 -26.48 51.14
C VAL A 760 50.56 -25.97 50.53
N LYS A 761 50.63 -24.67 50.27
CA LYS A 761 51.84 -24.04 49.74
C LYS A 761 52.11 -22.73 50.45
N THR A 762 53.33 -22.58 50.96
CA THR A 762 53.82 -21.31 51.50
C THR A 762 54.66 -20.59 50.45
N ILE A 763 54.41 -19.31 50.27
CA ILE A 763 55.21 -18.40 49.46
C ILE A 763 55.94 -17.45 50.42
N ASP A 764 57.27 -17.41 50.28
CA ASP A 764 58.11 -16.42 50.95
C ASP A 764 58.03 -15.09 50.19
N LEU A 765 57.62 -14.06 50.91
CA LEU A 765 57.50 -12.69 50.45
C LEU A 765 58.60 -11.81 51.04
N GLY A 766 59.60 -12.34 51.74
CA GLY A 766 60.66 -11.58 52.41
C GLY A 766 61.33 -10.52 51.53
N SER A 767 61.53 -10.82 50.23
CA SER A 767 62.13 -9.91 49.24
C SER A 767 61.15 -8.89 48.62
N VAL A 768 59.85 -8.99 48.90
CA VAL A 768 58.80 -8.09 48.41
C VAL A 768 58.63 -6.92 49.38
N ALA A 769 58.43 -5.68 48.91
CA ALA A 769 58.23 -4.53 49.80
C ALA A 769 56.94 -4.64 50.63
N ALA A 770 56.84 -3.91 51.74
CA ALA A 770 55.57 -3.78 52.48
C ALA A 770 54.52 -3.05 51.62
N GLY A 771 53.28 -3.51 51.63
CA GLY A 771 52.22 -2.96 50.77
C GLY A 771 51.01 -3.87 50.56
N ILE A 772 50.07 -3.41 49.72
CA ILE A 772 48.88 -4.16 49.31
C ILE A 772 49.17 -4.89 48.01
N TYR A 773 48.81 -6.17 47.97
CA TYR A 773 48.98 -7.01 46.79
C TYR A 773 47.70 -7.77 46.46
N ILE A 774 47.54 -8.14 45.19
CA ILE A 774 46.50 -9.06 44.73
C ILE A 774 47.15 -10.40 44.43
N VAL A 775 46.69 -11.46 45.07
CA VAL A 775 47.03 -12.82 44.68
C VAL A 775 45.97 -13.36 43.73
N GLU A 776 46.40 -13.89 42.59
CA GLU A 776 45.63 -14.80 41.74
C GLU A 776 46.04 -16.24 42.03
N PHE A 777 45.10 -17.08 42.44
CA PHE A 777 45.25 -18.53 42.56
C PHE A 777 44.46 -19.19 41.43
N GLN A 778 45.11 -20.02 40.62
CA GLN A 778 44.51 -20.72 39.49
C GLN A 778 44.68 -22.23 39.63
N LEU A 779 43.62 -23.00 39.36
CA LEU A 779 43.66 -24.47 39.26
C LEU A 779 42.84 -24.93 38.06
N ASN A 780 43.48 -25.56 37.06
CA ASN A 780 42.84 -26.06 35.83
C ASN A 780 41.93 -25.05 35.11
N GLY A 781 42.31 -23.77 35.09
CA GLY A 781 41.51 -22.71 34.47
C GLY A 781 40.54 -22.00 35.40
N TRP A 782 40.20 -22.58 36.56
CA TRP A 782 39.46 -21.87 37.62
C TRP A 782 40.37 -20.85 38.30
N LYS A 783 39.87 -19.63 38.53
CA LYS A 783 40.65 -18.52 39.11
C LYS A 783 39.97 -17.95 40.35
N VAL A 784 40.76 -17.65 41.38
CA VAL A 784 40.31 -16.94 42.59
C VAL A 784 41.30 -15.83 42.88
N MET A 785 40.79 -14.61 43.09
CA MET A 785 41.61 -13.48 43.51
C MET A 785 41.39 -13.16 44.99
N ARG A 786 42.47 -12.83 45.71
CA ARG A 786 42.45 -12.39 47.11
C ARG A 786 43.36 -11.19 47.29
N LYS A 787 42.86 -10.18 48.01
CA LYS A 787 43.68 -9.07 48.49
C LYS A 787 44.48 -9.54 49.70
N ILE A 788 45.78 -9.28 49.69
CA ILE A 788 46.65 -9.48 50.84
C ILE A 788 47.35 -8.17 51.24
N VAL A 789 47.76 -8.08 52.50
CA VAL A 789 48.54 -6.98 53.04
C VAL A 789 49.85 -7.55 53.60
N LYS A 790 50.99 -7.09 53.07
CA LYS A 790 52.30 -7.33 53.67
C LYS A 790 52.66 -6.12 54.54
N ILE A 791 52.86 -6.36 55.84
CA ILE A 791 53.26 -5.33 56.81
C ILE A 791 54.77 -5.28 56.99
#